data_AF-A0AAV7H500-F1
#
_entry.id   AF-A0AAV7H500-F1
#
_cell.length_a   1.000
_cell.length_b   1.000
_cell.length_c   1.000
_cell.angle_alpha   90.00
_cell.angle_beta   90.00
_cell.angle_gamma   90.00
#
_symmetry.space_group_name_H-M   'P 1'
#
loop_
_entity.id
_entity.type
_entity.pdbx_description
1 polymer ?
#
loop_
_entity_poly.entity_id
_entity_poly.type
_entity_poly.pdbx_seq_one_letter_code
_entity_poly.pdbx_strand_id
1 'polypeptide(L)'
;MAAVGKLGDSKKRMRESSAAKGGAKRRFSEQTKLTEQKHFKKKVKARPLKTNQSVKPGSALGAIMDSAGDLGSSKKRKRGPATAKEGEKPRFLKQSKSAGAMPFNKIVRAKHLKPTDQDVAVPVKKEAKTPKERRLAAKEKAEARKIKRKPNYILEKELASLWEKMRCYSIGKVERSKLVSEALQKMYGKLLEVASSHVSARVLQTCIKYGSQEERNVVFEELRPHLLTLSRKKYAVHLVKKLLDAASKKQLEGFISSLHGHVSFLIRHTVGSAVVEHAYHLASGSQRQRLLMEMYSTELQLFKDLTLTNAGSLADLISKLKLQKSSVLQHMTSIIQPLLEKGIVDYSIIHATLVEYFTIADRSSAADVIQQLLPLLSQESVTDDSLHASSKRKNKRRKTRIPLVNMMHTRDGLKVGILCIKHGTAKDRKKIVKGIKDHIRKLALDQHGSLLLSCILSVVDDTKLVTKIIIRELQSMLKELVLDKNGRRPLLLLLHPQCHRYFTPDDLACLNSTVPSLCTQAIDEKEEGATEAGPEKILEIDTEAITTQNNKYNDSMKTMQSAVGGKKEALVRRKELLVESGLAECLIETCIDTADELLRSNFGREVIFEVAVGGSDGILHSLSDRLADLHKAIATVAAFPKSEESEADHIFENFHSSRTIRKLILDSPSFAETLWKMALEGKSAKWAKGHSCKVVSAFLESSEISVRDLTKPELQPLVDSGIIKLSDRK
;
A
#
# COMPACT_ATOMS: atom_id res chain seq x y z
N MET A 1 53.12 46.05 24.27
CA MET A 1 53.20 47.51 24.03
C MET A 1 52.50 47.83 22.71
N ALA A 2 52.09 49.09 22.50
CA ALA A 2 51.69 49.80 21.25
C ALA A 2 51.42 49.01 19.92
N ALA A 3 50.43 49.37 19.07
CA ALA A 3 49.34 50.35 19.16
C ALA A 3 48.25 50.13 18.07
N VAL A 4 47.02 50.60 18.37
CA VAL A 4 46.09 51.46 17.57
C VAL A 4 46.28 51.56 16.04
N GLY A 5 45.23 51.55 15.18
CA GLY A 5 43.76 51.44 15.38
C GLY A 5 42.91 52.21 14.34
N LYS A 6 41.62 52.44 14.66
CA LYS A 6 40.56 53.26 13.97
C LYS A 6 39.65 52.60 12.91
N LEU A 7 38.43 53.18 12.81
CA LEU A 7 37.24 52.76 12.05
C LEU A 7 37.04 53.60 10.77
N GLY A 8 36.15 53.15 9.88
CA GLY A 8 35.46 54.00 8.89
C GLY A 8 34.16 53.37 8.36
N ASP A 9 32.99 53.94 8.68
CA ASP A 9 31.66 53.55 8.13
C ASP A 9 31.22 54.58 7.06
N SER A 10 30.45 54.16 6.05
CA SER A 10 29.80 55.06 5.09
C SER A 10 28.64 54.40 4.34
N LYS A 11 27.57 55.17 4.09
CA LYS A 11 26.28 54.67 3.59
C LYS A 11 25.68 55.52 2.44
N LYS A 12 25.12 54.81 1.46
CA LYS A 12 23.76 55.04 0.86
C LYS A 12 23.47 56.34 0.07
N ARG A 13 23.15 56.16 -1.23
CA ARG A 13 22.03 56.76 -2.04
C ARG A 13 21.92 55.91 -3.35
N MET A 14 20.78 55.58 -3.98
CA MET A 14 19.55 56.30 -4.41
C MET A 14 19.81 57.30 -5.57
N ARG A 15 19.03 57.37 -6.68
CA ARG A 15 17.78 56.67 -7.12
C ARG A 15 17.50 56.96 -8.62
N GLU A 16 16.41 56.39 -9.18
CA GLU A 16 15.66 56.86 -10.39
C GLU A 16 16.35 56.82 -11.80
N SER A 17 15.66 56.82 -12.96
CA SER A 17 14.31 56.29 -13.32
C SER A 17 14.00 56.25 -14.85
N SER A 18 13.27 55.20 -15.29
CA SER A 18 12.23 55.18 -16.36
C SER A 18 12.55 55.26 -17.88
N ALA A 19 11.63 54.65 -18.65
CA ALA A 19 11.27 54.82 -20.08
C ALA A 19 12.25 54.37 -21.22
N ALA A 20 11.79 53.91 -22.40
CA ALA A 20 10.51 53.27 -22.82
C ALA A 20 10.59 52.70 -24.27
N LYS A 21 9.72 51.71 -24.60
CA LYS A 21 9.48 51.09 -25.95
C LYS A 21 10.66 50.25 -26.50
N GLY A 22 10.50 49.16 -27.26
CA GLY A 22 9.32 48.40 -27.73
C GLY A 22 9.58 47.88 -29.17
N GLY A 23 9.15 46.70 -29.64
CA GLY A 23 8.51 45.55 -28.97
C GLY A 23 7.97 44.54 -30.00
N ALA A 24 8.14 43.23 -29.78
CA ALA A 24 7.65 42.18 -30.69
C ALA A 24 7.01 41.01 -29.90
N LYS A 25 5.82 40.55 -30.34
CA LYS A 25 4.99 39.59 -29.60
C LYS A 25 5.28 38.15 -30.00
N ARG A 26 5.47 37.25 -29.03
CA ARG A 26 5.05 35.83 -29.15
C ARG A 26 3.97 35.55 -28.11
N ARG A 27 2.91 34.86 -28.53
CA ARG A 27 1.69 34.65 -27.75
C ARG A 27 1.88 33.47 -26.79
N PHE A 28 1.68 33.68 -25.50
CA PHE A 28 1.10 32.65 -24.64
C PHE A 28 -0.43 32.80 -24.69
N SER A 29 -1.15 31.69 -24.77
CA SER A 29 -2.61 31.66 -24.71
C SER A 29 -3.05 30.70 -23.63
N GLU A 30 -3.52 31.23 -22.51
CA GLU A 30 -4.42 30.49 -21.64
C GLU A 30 -5.72 30.20 -22.40
N GLN A 31 -6.25 28.98 -22.27
CA GLN A 31 -7.58 28.74 -21.69
C GLN A 31 -8.05 27.30 -21.95
N THR A 32 -8.39 26.58 -20.88
CA THR A 32 -9.69 25.89 -20.78
C THR A 32 -9.96 25.48 -19.34
N LYS A 33 -11.01 26.05 -18.74
CA LYS A 33 -11.67 25.46 -17.58
C LYS A 33 -12.72 24.49 -18.12
N LEU A 34 -12.74 23.24 -17.66
CA LEU A 34 -13.81 22.30 -17.99
C LEU A 34 -14.49 21.77 -16.72
N THR A 35 -15.79 22.01 -16.65
CA THR A 35 -16.65 21.67 -15.51
C THR A 35 -17.13 20.22 -15.58
N GLU A 36 -16.98 19.47 -14.50
CA GLU A 36 -17.64 18.16 -14.33
C GLU A 36 -19.17 18.31 -14.23
N GLN A 37 -19.88 18.26 -15.36
CA GLN A 37 -21.33 18.08 -15.35
C GLN A 37 -21.69 16.61 -15.10
N LYS A 38 -22.38 16.34 -13.99
CA LYS A 38 -22.83 14.99 -13.61
C LYS A 38 -24.06 14.57 -14.39
N HIS A 39 -23.89 13.95 -15.55
CA HIS A 39 -25.01 13.38 -16.32
C HIS A 39 -25.70 12.22 -15.57
N PHE A 40 -26.90 12.52 -15.07
CA PHE A 40 -27.70 11.62 -14.26
C PHE A 40 -28.49 10.63 -15.14
N LYS A 41 -27.89 9.48 -15.53
CA LYS A 41 -28.58 8.43 -16.31
C LYS A 41 -29.69 7.75 -15.48
N LYS A 42 -30.88 8.37 -15.55
CA LYS A 42 -32.14 8.03 -14.85
C LYS A 42 -32.76 6.73 -15.39
N LYS A 43 -32.15 5.57 -15.10
CA LYS A 43 -32.62 4.26 -15.61
C LYS A 43 -33.93 3.83 -14.92
N VAL A 44 -35.05 4.15 -15.57
CA VAL A 44 -36.40 3.77 -15.15
C VAL A 44 -36.50 2.24 -15.07
N LYS A 45 -36.93 1.70 -13.92
CA LYS A 45 -37.38 0.31 -13.81
C LYS A 45 -38.90 0.27 -13.81
N ALA A 46 -39.47 -0.14 -14.92
CA ALA A 46 -40.87 -0.56 -15.00
C ALA A 46 -41.10 -1.77 -14.07
N ARG A 47 -42.36 -1.95 -13.65
CA ARG A 47 -42.80 -2.94 -12.67
C ARG A 47 -43.83 -3.87 -13.31
N PRO A 48 -43.49 -5.13 -13.65
CA PRO A 48 -44.48 -6.13 -13.97
C PRO A 48 -45.39 -6.41 -12.77
N LEU A 49 -46.67 -6.65 -13.04
CA LEU A 49 -47.66 -7.07 -12.05
C LEU A 49 -47.54 -8.58 -11.77
N LYS A 50 -48.15 -9.03 -10.68
CA LYS A 50 -48.45 -10.46 -10.49
C LYS A 50 -49.84 -10.75 -11.03
N THR A 51 -49.97 -11.85 -11.77
CA THR A 51 -51.20 -12.64 -11.86
C THR A 51 -50.86 -14.08 -11.55
N ASN A 52 -51.76 -14.78 -10.87
CA ASN A 52 -51.67 -16.22 -10.65
C ASN A 52 -52.40 -16.92 -11.80
N GLN A 53 -52.01 -18.16 -12.14
CA GLN A 53 -52.89 -19.31 -11.90
C GLN A 53 -52.14 -20.65 -12.03
N SER A 54 -52.82 -21.71 -11.61
CA SER A 54 -52.34 -23.09 -11.47
C SER A 54 -52.87 -23.99 -12.58
N VAL A 55 -52.23 -25.14 -12.82
CA VAL A 55 -52.88 -26.47 -12.94
C VAL A 55 -51.79 -27.58 -13.05
N LYS A 56 -52.13 -28.82 -12.67
CA LYS A 56 -51.36 -30.07 -12.92
C LYS A 56 -52.17 -30.99 -13.86
N PRO A 57 -51.54 -31.87 -14.65
CA PRO A 57 -51.37 -33.29 -14.24
C PRO A 57 -49.91 -33.78 -14.43
N GLY A 58 -49.51 -35.02 -14.13
CA GLY A 58 -50.20 -36.11 -13.41
C GLY A 58 -49.80 -37.52 -13.90
N SER A 59 -49.02 -38.27 -13.09
CA SER A 59 -48.49 -39.66 -13.31
C SER A 59 -47.76 -39.88 -14.67
N ALA A 60 -47.15 -41.01 -15.04
CA ALA A 60 -46.84 -42.34 -14.45
C ALA A 60 -45.47 -42.81 -15.05
N LEU A 61 -44.82 -43.98 -14.81
CA LEU A 61 -44.92 -45.14 -13.89
C LEU A 61 -43.52 -45.87 -13.94
N GLY A 62 -43.33 -47.01 -13.24
CA GLY A 62 -42.25 -47.98 -13.49
C GLY A 62 -41.37 -48.36 -12.29
N ALA A 63 -41.48 -49.62 -11.80
CA ALA A 63 -40.68 -50.16 -10.70
C ALA A 63 -40.60 -51.72 -10.74
N ILE A 64 -39.40 -52.27 -10.47
CA ILE A 64 -38.98 -53.68 -10.37
C ILE A 64 -37.74 -53.63 -9.42
N MET A 65 -37.67 -54.11 -8.16
CA MET A 65 -37.81 -55.47 -7.55
C MET A 65 -36.82 -56.47 -8.18
N ASP A 66 -35.98 -57.25 -7.51
CA ASP A 66 -36.05 -58.03 -6.25
C ASP A 66 -34.62 -58.62 -5.96
N SER A 67 -34.25 -59.36 -4.90
CA SER A 67 -34.76 -59.55 -3.52
C SER A 67 -33.72 -60.27 -2.61
N ALA A 68 -34.01 -60.28 -1.29
CA ALA A 68 -33.66 -61.29 -0.25
C ALA A 68 -32.19 -61.68 0.12
N GLY A 69 -31.97 -61.92 1.43
CA GLY A 69 -30.76 -62.56 2.00
C GLY A 69 -30.51 -62.29 3.50
N ASP A 70 -31.01 -63.16 4.40
CA ASP A 70 -30.88 -63.10 5.88
C ASP A 70 -30.64 -64.56 6.41
N LEU A 71 -30.26 -64.92 7.65
CA LEU A 71 -30.67 -64.52 9.00
C LEU A 71 -29.60 -64.85 10.06
N GLY A 72 -29.49 -64.10 11.17
CA GLY A 72 -28.79 -64.59 12.37
C GLY A 72 -28.54 -63.62 13.53
N SER A 73 -28.91 -63.99 14.77
CA SER A 73 -28.55 -63.25 16.01
C SER A 73 -28.37 -64.16 17.24
N SER A 74 -27.66 -63.71 18.29
CA SER A 74 -27.64 -64.41 19.60
C SER A 74 -27.29 -63.57 20.85
N LYS A 75 -28.35 -63.22 21.61
CA LYS A 75 -28.55 -63.41 23.07
C LYS A 75 -27.41 -63.29 24.12
N LYS A 76 -27.72 -62.49 25.18
CA LYS A 76 -27.69 -62.77 26.66
C LYS A 76 -26.58 -62.20 27.60
N ARG A 77 -27.08 -61.70 28.75
CA ARG A 77 -26.48 -61.52 30.13
C ARG A 77 -25.37 -60.45 30.30
N LYS A 78 -25.25 -59.60 31.34
CA LYS A 78 -25.86 -59.36 32.71
C LYS A 78 -25.02 -59.80 33.93
N ARG A 79 -24.27 -58.89 34.58
CA ARG A 79 -24.02 -58.79 36.06
C ARG A 79 -23.08 -57.61 36.48
N GLY A 80 -23.20 -57.17 37.74
CA GLY A 80 -22.16 -56.52 38.58
C GLY A 80 -21.98 -57.38 39.86
N PRO A 81 -21.50 -56.88 41.04
CA PRO A 81 -21.22 -55.48 41.47
C PRO A 81 -19.92 -55.29 42.33
N ALA A 82 -19.79 -54.14 43.04
CA ALA A 82 -19.04 -53.91 44.32
C ALA A 82 -17.48 -53.89 44.31
N THR A 83 -16.71 -53.18 45.18
CA THR A 83 -16.96 -52.08 46.18
C THR A 83 -15.64 -51.43 46.65
N ALA A 84 -15.65 -50.13 47.02
CA ALA A 84 -14.68 -49.40 47.89
C ALA A 84 -13.19 -49.30 47.41
N LYS A 85 -12.33 -48.33 47.79
CA LYS A 85 -12.35 -47.04 48.57
C LYS A 85 -11.05 -46.28 48.17
N GLU A 86 -10.84 -44.96 48.26
CA GLU A 86 -11.64 -43.78 48.64
C GLU A 86 -11.41 -42.66 47.56
N GLY A 87 -11.09 -41.36 47.73
CA GLY A 87 -10.91 -40.45 48.88
C GLY A 87 -10.51 -39.00 48.49
N GLU A 88 -10.43 -38.11 49.49
CA GLU A 88 -10.06 -36.67 49.43
C GLU A 88 -10.83 -35.70 48.48
N LYS A 89 -10.62 -34.39 48.68
CA LYS A 89 -11.42 -33.23 48.21
C LYS A 89 -10.52 -31.96 48.17
N PRO A 90 -10.96 -30.80 47.63
CA PRO A 90 -12.09 -30.51 46.73
C PRO A 90 -11.69 -29.69 45.47
N ARG A 91 -12.60 -29.55 44.50
CA ARG A 91 -12.62 -28.41 43.55
C ARG A 91 -14.04 -27.88 43.36
N PHE A 92 -14.19 -26.55 43.33
CA PHE A 92 -15.43 -25.86 42.98
C PHE A 92 -15.75 -26.00 41.49
N LEU A 93 -17.02 -26.23 41.13
CA LEU A 93 -17.48 -26.11 39.74
C LEU A 93 -18.97 -25.76 39.64
N LYS A 94 -19.33 -25.08 38.55
CA LYS A 94 -20.69 -24.72 38.13
C LYS A 94 -21.44 -25.97 37.65
N GLN A 95 -22.78 -25.96 37.65
CA GLN A 95 -23.52 -26.26 36.40
C GLN A 95 -25.02 -25.89 36.42
N SER A 96 -25.57 -25.85 35.20
CA SER A 96 -26.97 -25.67 34.83
C SER A 96 -27.75 -26.99 34.82
N LYS A 97 -29.09 -26.91 34.76
CA LYS A 97 -29.93 -28.00 34.22
C LYS A 97 -30.99 -27.48 33.26
N SER A 98 -31.42 -28.36 32.36
CA SER A 98 -32.49 -28.17 31.38
C SER A 98 -33.39 -29.40 31.36
N ALA A 99 -34.70 -29.18 31.35
CA ALA A 99 -35.72 -30.18 31.04
C ALA A 99 -36.99 -29.46 30.58
N GLY A 100 -37.88 -30.13 29.86
CA GLY A 100 -39.16 -29.56 29.45
C GLY A 100 -40.18 -30.61 29.04
N ALA A 101 -41.42 -30.44 29.51
CA ALA A 101 -42.61 -31.16 29.07
C ALA A 101 -43.87 -30.36 29.44
N MET A 102 -44.93 -30.57 28.67
CA MET A 102 -46.33 -30.10 28.77
C MET A 102 -47.20 -31.19 28.09
N PRO A 103 -48.55 -31.20 28.12
CA PRO A 103 -49.51 -30.21 28.67
C PRO A 103 -50.65 -30.84 29.55
N PHE A 104 -51.59 -30.04 30.10
CA PHE A 104 -53.03 -30.03 29.72
C PHE A 104 -53.90 -28.98 30.48
N ASN A 105 -55.21 -28.99 30.20
CA ASN A 105 -56.22 -27.91 30.32
C ASN A 105 -56.65 -27.39 31.72
N LYS A 106 -57.10 -26.12 31.70
CA LYS A 106 -58.25 -25.47 32.39
C LYS A 106 -58.91 -26.15 33.61
N ILE A 107 -59.18 -25.35 34.66
CA ILE A 107 -60.54 -24.97 35.12
C ILE A 107 -60.51 -23.80 36.13
N VAL A 108 -61.67 -23.16 36.37
CA VAL A 108 -61.87 -21.95 37.19
C VAL A 108 -62.04 -22.26 38.68
N ARG A 109 -61.58 -21.36 39.57
CA ARG A 109 -62.23 -21.14 40.88
C ARG A 109 -62.15 -19.66 41.31
N ALA A 110 -62.99 -19.28 42.27
CA ALA A 110 -63.46 -17.90 42.43
C ALA A 110 -63.21 -17.29 43.83
N LYS A 111 -63.47 -15.98 43.92
CA LYS A 111 -63.79 -15.14 45.09
C LYS A 111 -63.53 -15.72 46.49
N HIS A 112 -62.80 -14.97 47.32
CA HIS A 112 -63.11 -14.80 48.73
C HIS A 112 -63.15 -13.32 49.09
N LEU A 113 -63.98 -12.94 50.07
CA LEU A 113 -64.20 -11.56 50.48
C LEU A 113 -63.20 -11.14 51.57
N LYS A 114 -63.09 -9.83 51.80
CA LYS A 114 -62.57 -9.25 53.04
C LYS A 114 -63.72 -8.78 53.92
N PRO A 115 -63.57 -8.72 55.25
CA PRO A 115 -64.43 -7.93 56.12
C PRO A 115 -64.39 -6.45 55.74
N THR A 116 -65.47 -5.75 56.11
CA THR A 116 -65.56 -4.29 56.09
C THR A 116 -64.70 -3.68 57.19
N ASP A 117 -64.19 -2.48 56.94
CA ASP A 117 -64.71 -1.32 57.68
C ASP A 117 -64.73 -0.07 56.79
N GLN A 118 -65.53 0.92 57.18
CA GLN A 118 -65.80 2.10 56.37
C GLN A 118 -65.08 3.32 56.93
N ASP A 119 -64.35 4.03 56.07
CA ASP A 119 -64.02 5.43 56.29
C ASP A 119 -64.01 6.17 54.94
N VAL A 120 -64.89 7.17 54.79
CA VAL A 120 -65.30 7.68 53.46
C VAL A 120 -64.42 8.84 52.99
N ALA A 121 -63.13 8.56 52.82
CA ALA A 121 -62.24 9.43 52.06
C ALA A 121 -62.44 9.21 50.55
N VAL A 122 -63.29 10.03 49.90
CA VAL A 122 -63.64 9.90 48.47
C VAL A 122 -62.37 9.86 47.59
N PRO A 123 -62.05 8.70 46.96
CA PRO A 123 -60.87 8.61 46.12
C PRO A 123 -61.20 9.23 44.75
N VAL A 124 -60.77 10.46 44.54
CA VAL A 124 -60.86 11.16 43.23
C VAL A 124 -60.36 10.20 42.14
N LYS A 125 -61.26 9.84 41.22
CA LYS A 125 -60.99 8.91 40.12
C LYS A 125 -59.87 9.48 39.24
N LYS A 126 -58.62 9.07 39.52
CA LYS A 126 -57.49 9.30 38.61
C LYS A 126 -57.81 8.59 37.31
N GLU A 127 -58.08 9.40 36.27
CA GLU A 127 -58.53 8.95 34.96
C GLU A 127 -57.66 7.81 34.43
N ALA A 128 -58.30 6.88 33.71
CA ALA A 128 -57.67 5.65 33.25
C ALA A 128 -56.70 5.91 32.08
N LYS A 129 -55.56 6.55 32.40
CA LYS A 129 -54.60 7.11 31.43
C LYS A 129 -54.35 6.20 30.25
N THR A 130 -54.52 6.75 29.04
CA THR A 130 -54.53 5.97 27.81
C THR A 130 -53.17 5.30 27.55
N PRO A 131 -53.11 4.28 26.67
CA PRO A 131 -51.84 3.69 26.26
C PRO A 131 -50.83 4.69 25.68
N LYS A 132 -51.29 5.86 25.17
CA LYS A 132 -50.39 6.97 24.76
C LYS A 132 -49.82 7.70 25.97
N GLU A 133 -50.64 8.16 26.91
CA GLU A 133 -50.16 8.84 28.13
C GLU A 133 -49.28 7.94 29.00
N ARG A 134 -49.60 6.65 29.14
CA ARG A 134 -48.76 5.69 29.86
C ARG A 134 -47.36 5.60 29.27
N ARG A 135 -47.25 5.62 27.92
CA ARG A 135 -45.95 5.65 27.21
C ARG A 135 -45.27 7.01 27.34
N LEU A 136 -46.02 8.11 27.35
CA LEU A 136 -45.49 9.46 27.55
C LEU A 136 -44.90 9.63 28.96
N ALA A 137 -45.66 9.31 30.01
CA ALA A 137 -45.22 9.38 31.40
C ALA A 137 -44.09 8.38 31.71
N ALA A 138 -44.03 7.22 31.03
CA ALA A 138 -42.90 6.31 31.12
C ALA A 138 -41.62 6.88 30.47
N LYS A 139 -41.76 7.53 29.30
CA LYS A 139 -40.66 8.24 28.62
C LYS A 139 -40.15 9.40 29.48
N GLU A 140 -41.05 10.22 30.01
CA GLU A 140 -40.77 11.35 30.89
C GLU A 140 -40.06 10.90 32.18
N LYS A 141 -40.57 9.89 32.89
CA LYS A 141 -39.88 9.31 34.06
C LYS A 141 -38.52 8.72 33.72
N ALA A 142 -38.35 8.13 32.52
CA ALA A 142 -37.05 7.66 32.05
C ALA A 142 -36.10 8.81 31.65
N GLU A 143 -36.63 9.96 31.23
CA GLU A 143 -35.87 11.15 30.84
C GLU A 143 -35.43 11.96 32.07
N ALA A 144 -36.31 12.17 33.06
CA ALA A 144 -35.95 12.71 34.37
C ALA A 144 -34.87 11.85 35.08
N ARG A 145 -34.96 10.51 34.96
CA ARG A 145 -33.92 9.58 35.42
C ARG A 145 -32.59 9.72 34.67
N LYS A 146 -32.58 10.16 33.40
CA LYS A 146 -31.33 10.44 32.65
C LYS A 146 -30.72 11.77 33.05
N ILE A 147 -31.54 12.82 33.17
CA ILE A 147 -31.11 14.14 33.67
C ILE A 147 -30.42 13.99 35.03
N LYS A 148 -31.06 13.33 36.01
CA LYS A 148 -30.46 13.08 37.34
C LYS A 148 -29.24 12.15 37.37
N ARG A 149 -28.88 11.47 36.26
CA ARG A 149 -27.74 10.53 36.16
C ARG A 149 -26.58 11.02 35.31
N LYS A 150 -26.72 12.18 34.64
CA LYS A 150 -25.74 12.70 33.68
C LYS A 150 -25.76 14.24 33.75
N PRO A 151 -24.75 14.90 34.34
CA PRO A 151 -24.79 16.35 34.56
C PRO A 151 -24.98 17.17 33.27
N ASN A 152 -24.44 16.71 32.14
CA ASN A 152 -24.55 17.38 30.84
C ASN A 152 -25.65 16.84 29.90
N TYR A 153 -26.59 16.00 30.35
CA TYR A 153 -27.57 15.34 29.46
C TYR A 153 -28.45 16.30 28.64
N ILE A 154 -28.79 17.46 29.20
CA ILE A 154 -29.59 18.49 28.51
C ILE A 154 -28.78 19.06 27.35
N LEU A 155 -27.52 19.44 27.59
CA LEU A 155 -26.60 19.92 26.56
C LEU A 155 -26.32 18.85 25.49
N GLU A 156 -26.08 17.58 25.87
CA GLU A 156 -25.93 16.48 24.90
C GLU A 156 -27.15 16.35 23.97
N LYS A 157 -28.36 16.57 24.49
CA LYS A 157 -29.63 16.49 23.74
C LYS A 157 -29.83 17.68 22.80
N GLU A 158 -29.52 18.90 23.24
CA GLU A 158 -29.56 20.10 22.39
C GLU A 158 -28.56 20.00 21.23
N LEU A 159 -27.31 19.66 21.53
CA LEU A 159 -26.25 19.50 20.53
C LEU A 159 -26.58 18.40 19.52
N ALA A 160 -27.21 17.30 19.94
CA ALA A 160 -27.69 16.26 19.03
C ALA A 160 -28.82 16.76 18.11
N SER A 161 -29.70 17.64 18.59
CA SER A 161 -30.76 18.28 17.78
C SER A 161 -30.17 19.22 16.71
N LEU A 162 -29.21 20.06 17.10
CA LEU A 162 -28.48 20.93 16.16
C LEU A 162 -27.66 20.13 15.14
N TRP A 163 -27.03 19.02 15.58
CA TRP A 163 -26.26 18.14 14.71
C TRP A 163 -27.10 17.48 13.62
N GLU A 164 -28.31 17.01 13.96
CA GLU A 164 -29.20 16.39 12.97
C GLU A 164 -29.67 17.42 11.91
N LYS A 165 -29.87 18.70 12.29
CA LYS A 165 -30.09 19.79 11.34
C LYS A 165 -28.84 20.06 10.46
N MET A 166 -27.66 20.23 11.07
CA MET A 166 -26.41 20.56 10.38
C MET A 166 -25.96 19.52 9.34
N ARG A 167 -26.21 18.24 9.62
CA ARG A 167 -25.74 17.11 8.79
C ARG A 167 -26.64 16.78 7.59
N CYS A 168 -27.83 17.39 7.48
CA CYS A 168 -28.68 17.24 6.32
C CYS A 168 -27.94 17.69 5.04
N TYR A 169 -28.12 16.95 3.94
CA TYR A 169 -27.52 17.31 2.66
C TYR A 169 -28.22 18.51 1.98
N SER A 170 -29.48 18.79 2.35
CA SER A 170 -30.32 19.83 1.78
C SER A 170 -30.12 21.24 2.36
N ILE A 171 -29.46 21.40 3.52
CA ILE A 171 -29.32 22.70 4.18
C ILE A 171 -28.27 23.60 3.49
N GLY A 172 -28.58 24.89 3.35
CA GLY A 172 -27.74 25.89 2.70
C GLY A 172 -26.41 26.12 3.41
N LYS A 173 -25.39 26.65 2.69
CA LYS A 173 -24.07 26.91 3.27
C LYS A 173 -24.14 27.91 4.43
N VAL A 174 -24.89 29.00 4.26
CA VAL A 174 -25.05 30.07 5.26
C VAL A 174 -25.80 29.57 6.49
N GLU A 175 -26.92 28.86 6.30
CA GLU A 175 -27.71 28.27 7.40
C GLU A 175 -26.91 27.26 8.21
N ARG A 176 -26.14 26.38 7.53
CA ARG A 176 -25.23 25.44 8.19
C ARG A 176 -24.18 26.17 9.02
N SER A 177 -23.65 27.29 8.53
CA SER A 177 -22.71 28.13 9.29
C SER A 177 -23.37 28.69 10.56
N LYS A 178 -24.58 29.26 10.47
CA LYS A 178 -25.32 29.78 11.63
C LYS A 178 -25.54 28.71 12.71
N LEU A 179 -25.92 27.49 12.32
CA LEU A 179 -26.08 26.37 13.26
C LEU A 179 -24.76 25.86 13.86
N VAL A 180 -23.64 25.99 13.13
CA VAL A 180 -22.30 25.70 13.68
C VAL A 180 -21.94 26.72 14.75
N SER A 181 -22.13 28.01 14.49
CA SER A 181 -21.84 29.07 15.45
C SER A 181 -22.73 28.97 16.71
N GLU A 182 -24.04 28.69 16.55
CA GLU A 182 -24.95 28.42 17.68
C GLU A 182 -24.48 27.23 18.52
N ALA A 183 -24.09 26.12 17.87
CA ALA A 183 -23.60 24.94 18.56
C ALA A 183 -22.27 25.22 19.29
N LEU A 184 -21.34 25.96 18.67
CA LEU A 184 -20.06 26.34 19.28
C LEU A 184 -20.25 27.24 20.50
N GLN A 185 -21.12 28.26 20.42
CA GLN A 185 -21.48 29.10 21.57
C GLN A 185 -22.05 28.27 22.73
N LYS A 186 -22.93 27.30 22.44
CA LYS A 186 -23.47 26.36 23.45
C LYS A 186 -22.43 25.39 24.05
N MET A 187 -21.26 25.22 23.41
CA MET A 187 -20.18 24.32 23.86
C MET A 187 -19.00 25.05 24.50
N TYR A 188 -18.93 26.38 24.42
CA TYR A 188 -17.83 27.20 24.90
C TYR A 188 -17.58 27.03 26.42
N GLY A 189 -16.31 26.94 26.82
CA GLY A 189 -15.90 26.65 28.20
C GLY A 189 -16.22 25.23 28.68
N LYS A 190 -16.72 24.36 27.78
CA LYS A 190 -17.06 22.93 28.06
C LYS A 190 -16.54 22.00 26.96
N LEU A 191 -15.64 22.45 26.09
CA LEU A 191 -15.18 21.68 24.94
C LEU A 191 -14.47 20.39 25.37
N LEU A 192 -13.79 20.36 26.51
CA LEU A 192 -13.17 19.13 27.07
C LEU A 192 -14.19 18.02 27.35
N GLU A 193 -15.35 18.38 27.92
CA GLU A 193 -16.42 17.44 28.26
C GLU A 193 -17.13 16.95 27.01
N VAL A 194 -17.44 17.89 26.11
CA VAL A 194 -18.01 17.65 24.77
C VAL A 194 -17.12 16.71 23.96
N ALA A 195 -15.81 16.98 23.89
CA ALA A 195 -14.82 16.17 23.21
C ALA A 195 -14.70 14.75 23.79
N SER A 196 -14.98 14.59 25.08
CA SER A 196 -14.94 13.29 25.77
C SER A 196 -16.21 12.44 25.54
N SER A 197 -17.35 13.05 25.17
CA SER A 197 -18.61 12.32 24.94
C SER A 197 -18.67 11.64 23.57
N HIS A 198 -19.16 10.39 23.56
CA HIS A 198 -19.44 9.61 22.33
C HIS A 198 -20.41 10.32 21.35
N VAL A 199 -21.34 11.13 21.86
CA VAL A 199 -22.31 11.86 21.03
C VAL A 199 -21.75 13.23 20.68
N SER A 200 -21.42 14.05 21.68
CA SER A 200 -21.05 15.45 21.50
C SER A 200 -19.75 15.63 20.71
N ALA A 201 -18.80 14.69 20.79
CA ALA A 201 -17.58 14.74 19.96
C ALA A 201 -17.88 14.65 18.45
N ARG A 202 -18.96 13.99 18.02
CA ARG A 202 -19.39 13.98 16.61
C ARG A 202 -19.97 15.33 16.17
N VAL A 203 -20.63 16.03 17.10
CA VAL A 203 -21.15 17.39 16.87
C VAL A 203 -19.97 18.35 16.68
N LEU A 204 -19.00 18.33 17.60
CA LEU A 204 -17.82 19.18 17.52
C LEU A 204 -16.94 18.88 16.29
N GLN A 205 -16.75 17.60 15.92
CA GLN A 205 -16.13 17.19 14.64
C GLN A 205 -16.85 17.77 13.40
N THR A 206 -18.17 17.99 13.50
CA THR A 206 -18.98 18.58 12.42
C THR A 206 -18.85 20.10 12.41
N CYS A 207 -18.75 20.74 13.58
CA CYS A 207 -18.47 22.16 13.73
C CYS A 207 -17.10 22.51 13.13
N ILE A 208 -16.04 21.79 13.49
CA ILE A 208 -14.68 21.99 12.93
C ILE A 208 -14.65 21.82 11.40
N LYS A 209 -15.45 20.89 10.85
CA LYS A 209 -15.51 20.66 9.39
C LYS A 209 -16.10 21.85 8.63
N TYR A 210 -17.06 22.58 9.21
CA TYR A 210 -17.88 23.56 8.49
C TYR A 210 -17.78 25.00 9.00
N GLY A 211 -17.25 25.22 10.21
CA GLY A 211 -17.02 26.55 10.78
C GLY A 211 -15.86 27.30 10.13
N SER A 212 -15.77 28.58 10.46
CA SER A 212 -14.71 29.51 10.03
C SER A 212 -13.35 29.16 10.63
N GLN A 213 -12.28 29.85 10.23
CA GLN A 213 -10.95 29.59 10.80
C GLN A 213 -10.84 30.15 12.23
N GLU A 214 -11.54 31.24 12.50
CA GLU A 214 -11.62 31.93 13.79
C GLU A 214 -12.30 31.01 14.82
N GLU A 215 -13.44 30.42 14.46
CA GLU A 215 -14.14 29.40 15.26
C GLU A 215 -13.24 28.19 15.56
N ARG A 216 -12.49 27.70 14.56
CA ARG A 216 -11.56 26.57 14.75
C ARG A 216 -10.39 26.93 15.65
N ASN A 217 -9.86 28.14 15.54
CA ASN A 217 -8.76 28.62 16.38
C ASN A 217 -9.18 28.69 17.85
N VAL A 218 -10.39 29.21 18.14
CA VAL A 218 -10.95 29.22 19.51
C VAL A 218 -11.11 27.80 20.06
N VAL A 219 -11.68 26.88 19.27
CA VAL A 219 -11.82 25.46 19.66
C VAL A 219 -10.45 24.79 19.87
N PHE A 220 -9.44 25.16 19.07
CA PHE A 220 -8.09 24.61 19.21
C PHE A 220 -7.44 25.08 20.51
N GLU A 221 -7.43 26.37 20.84
CA GLU A 221 -6.76 26.86 22.05
C GLU A 221 -7.48 26.42 23.35
N GLU A 222 -8.82 26.34 23.40
CA GLU A 222 -9.52 25.78 24.59
C GLU A 222 -9.17 24.29 24.79
N LEU A 223 -8.99 23.52 23.71
CA LEU A 223 -8.65 22.09 23.79
C LEU A 223 -7.15 21.80 23.89
N ARG A 224 -6.29 22.77 23.54
CA ARG A 224 -4.82 22.66 23.49
C ARG A 224 -4.18 21.97 24.70
N PRO A 225 -4.40 22.40 25.96
CA PRO A 225 -3.80 21.75 27.14
C PRO A 225 -4.27 20.30 27.36
N HIS A 226 -5.28 19.84 26.61
CA HIS A 226 -5.88 18.52 26.77
C HIS A 226 -5.69 17.61 25.56
N LEU A 227 -5.10 18.08 24.45
CA LEU A 227 -4.99 17.30 23.20
C LEU A 227 -4.28 15.95 23.40
N LEU A 228 -3.20 15.87 24.19
CA LEU A 228 -2.51 14.61 24.50
C LEU A 228 -3.41 13.59 25.25
N THR A 229 -4.29 14.08 26.12
CA THR A 229 -5.25 13.25 26.86
C THR A 229 -6.47 12.90 26.00
N LEU A 230 -6.89 13.78 25.08
CA LEU A 230 -7.92 13.48 24.08
C LEU A 230 -7.43 12.45 23.05
N SER A 231 -6.16 12.49 22.64
CA SER A 231 -5.54 11.52 21.71
C SER A 231 -5.66 10.06 22.19
N ARG A 232 -5.75 9.83 23.50
CA ARG A 232 -5.93 8.50 24.10
C ARG A 232 -7.40 8.07 24.16
N LYS A 233 -8.37 8.98 24.02
CA LYS A 233 -9.81 8.66 24.16
C LYS A 233 -10.42 8.19 22.83
N LYS A 234 -11.00 6.97 22.83
CA LYS A 234 -11.61 6.30 21.65
C LYS A 234 -12.55 7.17 20.81
N TYR A 235 -13.25 8.14 21.40
CA TYR A 235 -14.18 9.02 20.70
C TYR A 235 -13.60 10.38 20.31
N ALA A 236 -12.54 10.84 21.00
CA ALA A 236 -11.87 12.10 20.73
C ALA A 236 -10.71 11.97 19.72
N VAL A 237 -10.19 10.76 19.46
CA VAL A 237 -9.13 10.52 18.46
C VAL A 237 -9.44 11.12 17.08
N HIS A 238 -10.68 11.01 16.62
CA HIS A 238 -11.15 11.56 15.35
C HIS A 238 -11.38 13.08 15.41
N LEU A 239 -11.62 13.63 16.60
CA LEU A 239 -11.69 15.07 16.85
C LEU A 239 -10.29 15.68 16.79
N VAL A 240 -9.30 15.10 17.48
CA VAL A 240 -7.91 15.59 17.48
C VAL A 240 -7.34 15.57 16.06
N LYS A 241 -7.49 14.47 15.31
CA LYS A 241 -7.12 14.43 13.87
C LYS A 241 -7.72 15.61 13.10
N LYS A 242 -9.03 15.88 13.27
CA LYS A 242 -9.71 17.00 12.59
C LYS A 242 -9.28 18.39 13.04
N LEU A 243 -8.80 18.54 14.26
CA LEU A 243 -8.17 19.78 14.71
C LEU A 243 -6.81 19.97 14.06
N LEU A 244 -6.01 18.91 13.90
CA LEU A 244 -4.72 18.96 13.22
C LEU A 244 -4.86 19.17 11.70
N ASP A 245 -5.84 18.54 11.05
CA ASP A 245 -6.24 18.78 9.65
C ASP A 245 -6.55 20.27 9.36
N ALA A 246 -6.97 21.01 10.39
CA ALA A 246 -7.50 22.38 10.30
C ALA A 246 -6.70 23.41 11.11
N ALA A 247 -5.55 23.02 11.66
CA ALA A 247 -4.69 23.86 12.48
C ALA A 247 -3.84 24.80 11.61
N SER A 248 -3.55 26.00 12.13
CA SER A 248 -2.48 26.82 11.57
C SER A 248 -1.10 26.16 11.75
N LYS A 249 -0.11 26.54 10.93
CA LYS A 249 1.27 26.01 11.04
C LYS A 249 1.84 26.13 12.47
N LYS A 250 1.59 27.26 13.15
CA LYS A 250 2.01 27.50 14.54
C LYS A 250 1.33 26.56 15.55
N GLN A 251 0.05 26.27 15.35
CA GLN A 251 -0.71 25.35 16.21
C GLN A 251 -0.27 23.90 16.01
N LEU A 252 -0.04 23.48 14.76
CA LEU A 252 0.52 22.16 14.45
C LEU A 252 1.92 21.99 15.04
N GLU A 253 2.79 22.99 14.90
CA GLU A 253 4.13 22.98 15.51
C GLU A 253 4.08 22.96 17.04
N GLY A 254 3.17 23.72 17.65
CA GLY A 254 2.92 23.67 19.10
C GLY A 254 2.45 22.29 19.56
N PHE A 255 1.60 21.61 18.78
CA PHE A 255 1.16 20.25 19.09
C PHE A 255 2.29 19.22 18.91
N ILE A 256 3.06 19.28 17.82
CA ILE A 256 4.23 18.42 17.60
C ILE A 256 5.27 18.62 18.73
N SER A 257 5.47 19.86 19.19
CA SER A 257 6.33 20.15 20.33
C SER A 257 5.79 19.54 21.64
N SER A 258 4.45 19.45 21.80
CA SER A 258 3.83 18.76 22.95
C SER A 258 3.86 17.23 22.88
N LEU A 259 4.10 16.63 21.70
CA LEU A 259 4.27 15.18 21.55
C LEU A 259 5.65 14.68 22.02
N HIS A 260 6.63 15.57 22.15
CA HIS A 260 7.98 15.23 22.62
C HIS A 260 7.95 14.66 24.05
N GLY A 261 8.68 13.56 24.28
CA GLY A 261 8.64 12.77 25.51
C GLY A 261 7.36 11.91 25.66
N HIS A 262 6.50 11.89 24.64
CA HIS A 262 5.23 11.17 24.64
C HIS A 262 5.00 10.30 23.39
N VAL A 263 5.85 10.39 22.34
CA VAL A 263 5.71 9.61 21.09
C VAL A 263 5.78 8.11 21.37
N SER A 264 6.82 7.69 22.10
CA SER A 264 7.10 6.29 22.48
C SER A 264 5.99 5.67 23.33
N PHE A 265 5.31 6.48 24.14
CA PHE A 265 4.16 6.07 24.94
C PHE A 265 2.87 6.00 24.09
N LEU A 266 2.60 7.05 23.31
CA LEU A 266 1.37 7.15 22.52
C LEU A 266 1.35 6.16 21.35
N ILE A 267 2.48 5.86 20.71
CA ILE A 267 2.56 4.88 19.61
C ILE A 267 2.22 3.46 20.09
N ARG A 268 2.58 3.10 21.33
CA ARG A 268 2.21 1.81 21.94
C ARG A 268 0.73 1.73 22.37
N HIS A 269 -0.03 2.83 22.25
CA HIS A 269 -1.45 2.92 22.59
C HIS A 269 -2.34 2.69 21.37
N THR A 270 -3.30 1.75 21.46
CA THR A 270 -4.17 1.30 20.35
C THR A 270 -5.01 2.42 19.71
N VAL A 271 -5.26 3.51 20.44
CA VAL A 271 -5.96 4.72 19.94
C VAL A 271 -4.99 5.89 19.72
N GLY A 272 -3.90 5.96 20.49
CA GLY A 272 -3.00 7.12 20.51
C GLY A 272 -2.06 7.17 19.31
N SER A 273 -1.60 5.99 18.90
CA SER A 273 -0.80 5.73 17.69
C SER A 273 -1.39 6.36 16.44
N ALA A 274 -2.70 6.29 16.28
CA ALA A 274 -3.42 6.90 15.18
C ALA A 274 -3.25 8.43 15.12
N VAL A 275 -3.02 9.12 16.25
CA VAL A 275 -2.74 10.56 16.28
C VAL A 275 -1.26 10.84 16.04
N VAL A 276 -0.35 10.04 16.60
CA VAL A 276 1.10 10.14 16.34
C VAL A 276 1.38 10.03 14.84
N GLU A 277 0.84 9.01 14.17
CA GLU A 277 0.94 8.83 12.73
C GLU A 277 0.36 10.01 11.92
N HIS A 278 -0.68 10.65 12.45
CA HIS A 278 -1.32 11.78 11.79
C HIS A 278 -0.47 13.06 11.89
N ALA A 279 0.11 13.30 13.08
CA ALA A 279 1.08 14.37 13.29
C ALA A 279 2.35 14.13 12.45
N TYR A 280 2.83 12.88 12.38
CA TYR A 280 3.99 12.49 11.55
C TYR A 280 3.75 12.74 10.05
N HIS A 281 2.56 12.42 9.53
CA HIS A 281 2.18 12.76 8.16
C HIS A 281 2.16 14.27 7.91
N LEU A 282 1.58 15.07 8.81
CA LEU A 282 1.49 16.53 8.70
C LEU A 282 2.82 17.26 8.98
N ALA A 283 3.77 16.58 9.64
CA ALA A 283 5.07 17.13 10.01
C ALA A 283 6.01 17.36 8.82
N SER A 284 6.78 18.45 8.89
CA SER A 284 7.96 18.70 8.04
C SER A 284 9.12 17.74 8.35
N GLY A 285 10.15 17.68 7.50
CA GLY A 285 11.30 16.76 7.67
C GLY A 285 11.95 16.80 9.07
N SER A 286 12.35 17.99 9.53
CA SER A 286 12.91 18.18 10.89
C SER A 286 11.95 17.84 12.04
N GLN A 287 10.63 17.95 11.81
CA GLN A 287 9.61 17.57 12.78
C GLN A 287 9.42 16.04 12.79
N ARG A 288 9.48 15.38 11.63
CA ARG A 288 9.50 13.91 11.51
C ARG A 288 10.74 13.33 12.19
N GLN A 289 11.91 13.92 11.99
CA GLN A 289 13.14 13.50 12.69
C GLN A 289 12.99 13.65 14.21
N ARG A 290 12.46 14.79 14.70
CA ARG A 290 12.17 14.98 16.14
C ARG A 290 11.24 13.93 16.73
N LEU A 291 10.24 13.46 15.97
CA LEU A 291 9.34 12.38 16.40
C LEU A 291 10.04 11.00 16.37
N LEU A 292 10.95 10.76 15.43
CA LEU A 292 11.71 9.51 15.31
C LEU A 292 12.84 9.38 16.34
N MET A 293 13.52 10.47 16.73
CA MET A 293 14.59 10.42 17.74
C MET A 293 14.14 9.79 19.06
N GLU A 294 12.92 10.06 19.51
CA GLU A 294 12.32 9.43 20.70
C GLU A 294 12.08 7.91 20.53
N MET A 295 11.84 7.45 19.30
CA MET A 295 11.73 6.02 18.98
C MET A 295 13.09 5.31 19.05
N TYR A 296 14.19 6.04 18.80
CA TYR A 296 15.55 5.50 18.75
C TYR A 296 16.24 5.43 20.12
N SER A 297 16.20 6.50 20.93
CA SER A 297 16.79 6.50 22.28
C SER A 297 16.15 7.55 23.19
N THR A 298 16.22 7.34 24.50
CA THR A 298 15.95 8.39 25.52
C THR A 298 16.98 9.51 25.47
N GLU A 299 18.26 9.18 25.28
CA GLU A 299 19.37 10.15 25.22
C GLU A 299 19.19 11.10 24.03
N LEU A 300 18.75 10.58 22.88
CA LEU A 300 18.44 11.34 21.66
C LEU A 300 17.26 12.33 21.82
N GLN A 301 16.47 12.25 22.90
CA GLN A 301 15.45 13.25 23.21
C GLN A 301 16.06 14.55 23.76
N LEU A 302 17.21 14.46 24.43
CA LEU A 302 17.87 15.62 25.06
C LEU A 302 18.53 16.54 24.01
N PHE A 303 19.08 15.95 22.94
CA PHE A 303 19.81 16.65 21.88
C PHE A 303 18.88 17.34 20.85
N LYS A 304 18.19 18.41 21.29
CA LYS A 304 17.31 19.21 20.42
C LYS A 304 18.02 19.74 19.17
N ASP A 305 19.24 20.23 19.32
CA ASP A 305 20.00 20.89 18.25
C ASP A 305 20.50 19.93 17.16
N LEU A 306 20.62 18.64 17.48
CA LEU A 306 20.94 17.61 16.48
C LEU A 306 19.88 17.50 15.38
N THR A 307 18.66 17.99 15.63
CA THR A 307 17.56 17.98 14.66
C THR A 307 17.59 19.16 13.68
N LEU A 308 18.56 20.07 13.84
CA LEU A 308 18.87 21.15 12.89
C LEU A 308 19.97 20.74 11.90
N THR A 309 20.90 19.88 12.29
CA THR A 309 21.75 19.17 11.31
C THR A 309 20.90 18.16 10.54
N ASN A 310 21.09 18.06 9.22
CA ASN A 310 20.55 16.95 8.45
C ASN A 310 21.20 15.65 8.96
N ALA A 311 20.49 14.95 9.84
CA ALA A 311 20.93 13.67 10.38
C ALA A 311 21.05 12.64 9.26
N GLY A 312 22.13 11.85 9.29
CA GLY A 312 22.25 10.64 8.48
C GLY A 312 21.39 9.50 9.03
N SER A 313 21.81 8.27 8.74
CA SER A 313 21.22 7.08 9.35
C SER A 313 21.38 7.06 10.87
N LEU A 314 20.64 6.17 11.54
CA LEU A 314 20.82 5.93 12.97
C LEU A 314 22.24 5.43 13.29
N ALA A 315 22.90 4.71 12.36
CA ALA A 315 24.30 4.32 12.50
C ALA A 315 25.25 5.53 12.52
N ASP A 316 25.03 6.51 11.63
CA ASP A 316 25.81 7.76 11.61
C ASP A 316 25.63 8.56 12.91
N LEU A 317 24.40 8.61 13.43
CA LEU A 317 24.08 9.25 14.70
C LEU A 317 24.76 8.59 15.89
N ILE A 318 24.72 7.25 15.96
CA ILE A 318 25.41 6.46 17.01
C ILE A 318 26.91 6.75 16.97
N SER A 319 27.55 6.70 15.79
CA SER A 319 28.98 6.96 15.63
C SER A 319 29.36 8.39 15.99
N LYS A 320 28.59 9.39 15.52
CA LYS A 320 28.86 10.81 15.75
C LYS A 320 28.72 11.22 17.22
N LEU A 321 27.77 10.64 17.95
CA LEU A 321 27.54 10.90 19.37
C LEU A 321 28.27 9.93 20.32
N LYS A 322 28.90 8.87 19.79
CA LYS A 322 29.47 7.75 20.56
C LYS A 322 28.46 7.06 21.49
N LEU A 323 27.22 6.91 21.03
CA LEU A 323 26.17 6.21 21.80
C LEU A 323 26.48 4.72 21.93
N GLN A 324 26.06 4.12 23.05
CA GLN A 324 26.13 2.67 23.21
C GLN A 324 25.07 1.99 22.33
N LYS A 325 25.51 1.34 21.25
CA LYS A 325 24.66 0.65 20.27
C LYS A 325 23.68 -0.33 20.92
N SER A 326 24.11 -1.02 21.99
CA SER A 326 23.29 -1.91 22.81
C SER A 326 22.15 -1.19 23.56
N SER A 327 22.41 -0.03 24.16
CA SER A 327 21.40 0.81 24.82
C SER A 327 20.31 1.26 23.84
N VAL A 328 20.72 1.78 22.67
CA VAL A 328 19.81 2.17 21.58
C VAL A 328 18.96 0.98 21.13
N LEU A 329 19.57 -0.17 20.89
CA LEU A 329 18.86 -1.37 20.45
C LEU A 329 17.85 -1.89 21.50
N GLN A 330 18.21 -1.88 22.79
CA GLN A 330 17.32 -2.25 23.89
C GLN A 330 16.12 -1.29 24.00
N HIS A 331 16.35 0.03 23.92
CA HIS A 331 15.27 1.03 23.92
C HIS A 331 14.31 0.81 22.74
N MET A 332 14.83 0.70 21.52
CA MET A 332 14.03 0.45 20.33
C MET A 332 13.22 -0.85 20.45
N THR A 333 13.83 -1.92 20.96
CA THR A 333 13.15 -3.22 21.18
C THR A 333 12.00 -3.08 22.19
N SER A 334 12.19 -2.30 23.27
CA SER A 334 11.13 -2.01 24.27
C SER A 334 9.92 -1.23 23.71
N ILE A 335 10.09 -0.56 22.56
CA ILE A 335 9.03 0.14 21.83
C ILE A 335 8.43 -0.76 20.75
N ILE A 336 9.26 -1.46 19.97
CA ILE A 336 8.85 -2.33 18.86
C ILE A 336 8.08 -3.56 19.35
N GLN A 337 8.57 -4.24 20.40
CA GLN A 337 7.97 -5.48 20.89
C GLN A 337 6.47 -5.32 21.24
N PRO A 338 6.03 -4.31 22.03
CA PRO A 338 4.61 -4.06 22.28
C PRO A 338 3.80 -3.47 21.12
N LEU A 339 4.41 -3.21 19.95
CA LEU A 339 3.71 -2.85 18.70
C LEU A 339 3.40 -4.09 17.89
N LEU A 340 4.37 -5.00 17.76
CA LEU A 340 4.22 -6.29 17.06
C LEU A 340 3.17 -7.18 17.75
N GLU A 341 3.24 -7.33 19.07
CA GLU A 341 2.26 -8.06 19.88
C GLU A 341 0.80 -7.59 19.69
N LYS A 342 0.63 -6.28 19.41
CA LYS A 342 -0.69 -5.66 19.19
C LYS A 342 -1.09 -5.59 17.72
N GLY A 343 -0.24 -6.05 16.79
CA GLY A 343 -0.44 -5.94 15.35
C GLY A 343 -0.45 -4.50 14.82
N ILE A 344 0.15 -3.54 15.53
CA ILE A 344 0.17 -2.12 15.15
C ILE A 344 1.31 -1.89 14.14
N VAL A 345 1.08 -2.30 12.89
CA VAL A 345 2.09 -2.28 11.79
C VAL A 345 1.59 -1.61 10.50
N ASP A 346 0.51 -0.81 10.59
CA ASP A 346 -0.07 -0.06 9.45
C ASP A 346 0.52 1.37 9.29
N TYR A 347 1.50 1.78 10.11
CA TYR A 347 1.89 3.18 10.31
C TYR A 347 3.32 3.51 9.84
N SER A 348 3.45 4.54 9.01
CA SER A 348 4.70 5.01 8.39
C SER A 348 5.81 5.35 9.38
N ILE A 349 5.50 5.94 10.55
CA ILE A 349 6.50 6.18 11.60
C ILE A 349 7.10 4.87 12.15
N ILE A 350 6.29 3.80 12.22
CA ILE A 350 6.74 2.47 12.66
C ILE A 350 7.57 1.80 11.57
N HIS A 351 7.21 1.96 10.29
CA HIS A 351 8.01 1.42 9.18
C HIS A 351 9.41 2.06 9.14
N ALA A 352 9.50 3.40 9.29
CA ALA A 352 10.78 4.10 9.37
C ALA A 352 11.59 3.67 10.62
N THR A 353 10.92 3.45 11.76
CA THR A 353 11.58 2.92 12.96
C THR A 353 12.14 1.51 12.73
N LEU A 354 11.39 0.63 12.06
CA LEU A 354 11.82 -0.74 11.73
C LEU A 354 12.96 -0.77 10.71
N VAL A 355 12.98 0.13 9.73
CA VAL A 355 14.11 0.23 8.77
C VAL A 355 15.40 0.59 9.50
N GLU A 356 15.40 1.64 10.32
CA GLU A 356 16.60 1.99 11.11
C GLU A 356 16.98 0.89 12.11
N TYR A 357 15.99 0.22 12.73
CA TYR A 357 16.24 -0.93 13.61
C TYR A 357 17.07 -2.00 12.92
N PHE A 358 16.70 -2.40 11.69
CA PHE A 358 17.44 -3.40 10.92
C PHE A 358 18.84 -2.95 10.47
N THR A 359 19.18 -1.66 10.51
CA THR A 359 20.57 -1.22 10.28
C THR A 359 21.48 -1.49 11.48
N ILE A 360 20.92 -1.49 12.71
CA ILE A 360 21.70 -1.63 13.94
C ILE A 360 21.50 -2.96 14.67
N ALA A 361 20.38 -3.66 14.45
CA ALA A 361 20.04 -4.88 15.19
C ALA A 361 21.12 -5.96 15.05
N ASP A 362 21.42 -6.64 16.16
CA ASP A 362 22.20 -7.87 16.13
C ASP A 362 21.42 -9.02 15.47
N ARG A 363 22.09 -10.16 15.33
CA ARG A 363 21.58 -11.31 14.58
C ARG A 363 20.32 -11.95 15.20
N SER A 364 20.19 -12.06 16.53
CA SER A 364 18.99 -12.65 17.14
C SER A 364 17.85 -11.63 17.15
N SER A 365 18.11 -10.39 17.60
CA SER A 365 17.12 -9.31 17.61
C SER A 365 16.47 -9.09 16.23
N ALA A 366 17.27 -9.11 15.16
CA ALA A 366 16.76 -8.99 13.79
C ALA A 366 15.89 -10.20 13.37
N ALA A 367 16.32 -11.42 13.70
CA ALA A 367 15.59 -12.63 13.36
C ALA A 367 14.23 -12.70 14.10
N ASP A 368 14.20 -12.34 15.38
CA ASP A 368 13.00 -12.36 16.22
C ASP A 368 11.96 -11.34 15.77
N VAL A 369 12.37 -10.11 15.43
CA VAL A 369 11.47 -9.09 14.87
C VAL A 369 10.90 -9.52 13.52
N ILE A 370 11.70 -10.16 12.66
CA ILE A 370 11.22 -10.71 11.38
C ILE A 370 10.23 -11.86 11.63
N GLN A 371 10.53 -12.80 12.53
CA GLN A 371 9.63 -13.90 12.87
C GLN A 371 8.30 -13.44 13.49
N GLN A 372 8.28 -12.32 14.20
CA GLN A 372 7.05 -11.70 14.71
C GLN A 372 6.28 -10.90 13.65
N LEU A 373 6.96 -10.25 12.70
CA LEU A 373 6.31 -9.58 11.57
C LEU A 373 5.63 -10.57 10.61
N LEU A 374 6.27 -11.69 10.30
CA LEU A 374 5.82 -12.63 9.26
C LEU A 374 4.37 -13.15 9.43
N PRO A 375 3.88 -13.50 10.64
CA PRO A 375 2.47 -13.75 10.90
C PRO A 375 1.54 -12.57 10.58
N LEU A 376 1.88 -11.36 11.02
CA LEU A 376 1.09 -10.14 10.80
C LEU A 376 0.97 -9.81 9.31
N LEU A 377 2.03 -10.06 8.54
CA LEU A 377 2.04 -9.88 7.09
C LEU A 377 1.24 -10.96 6.33
N SER A 378 0.94 -12.09 6.96
CA SER A 378 0.35 -13.27 6.31
C SER A 378 -1.09 -13.59 6.74
N GLN A 379 -1.57 -13.09 7.87
CA GLN A 379 -2.88 -13.44 8.41
C GLN A 379 -4.03 -12.65 7.76
N GLU A 380 -5.10 -13.36 7.39
CA GLU A 380 -6.41 -12.76 7.13
C GLU A 380 -7.01 -12.23 8.43
N SER A 381 -6.82 -10.94 8.73
CA SER A 381 -7.41 -10.36 9.93
C SER A 381 -8.93 -10.21 9.77
N VAL A 382 -9.69 -10.98 10.55
CA VAL A 382 -11.15 -10.88 10.64
C VAL A 382 -11.51 -9.70 11.54
N THR A 383 -11.38 -8.48 11.01
CA THR A 383 -11.84 -7.27 11.72
C THR A 383 -13.36 -7.20 11.72
N ASP A 384 -13.98 -7.38 12.88
CA ASP A 384 -15.43 -7.20 13.05
C ASP A 384 -15.81 -5.71 13.02
N ASP A 385 -16.12 -5.18 11.83
CA ASP A 385 -16.56 -3.80 11.57
C ASP A 385 -17.99 -3.48 12.13
N SER A 386 -18.39 -4.15 13.22
CA SER A 386 -19.69 -4.04 13.89
C SER A 386 -19.82 -2.77 14.76
N LEU A 387 -19.56 -1.59 14.17
CA LEU A 387 -19.77 -0.29 14.83
C LEU A 387 -20.76 0.64 14.11
N HIS A 388 -21.10 0.42 12.84
CA HIS A 388 -22.09 1.23 12.12
C HIS A 388 -22.94 0.44 11.10
N ALA A 389 -23.93 -0.32 11.60
CA ALA A 389 -24.99 -0.92 10.78
C ALA A 389 -26.32 -0.99 11.54
N SER A 390 -27.11 0.08 11.54
CA SER A 390 -28.48 0.04 12.08
C SER A 390 -29.42 -0.60 11.05
N SER A 391 -29.99 -1.76 11.41
CA SER A 391 -31.17 -2.40 10.80
C SER A 391 -31.18 -2.69 9.29
N LYS A 392 -31.08 -3.98 8.95
CA LYS A 392 -31.63 -4.64 7.76
C LYS A 392 -31.12 -4.17 6.36
N ARG A 393 -30.03 -4.79 5.89
CA ARG A 393 -29.95 -5.32 4.50
C ARG A 393 -28.93 -6.47 4.43
N LYS A 394 -29.22 -7.48 3.60
CA LYS A 394 -28.40 -8.71 3.46
C LYS A 394 -27.15 -8.47 2.60
N ASN A 395 -26.16 -9.36 2.73
CA ASN A 395 -24.99 -9.53 1.85
C ASN A 395 -24.14 -8.27 1.59
N LYS A 396 -23.46 -7.77 2.62
CA LYS A 396 -22.23 -6.97 2.44
C LYS A 396 -21.04 -7.94 2.46
N ARG A 397 -20.23 -7.97 1.39
CA ARG A 397 -18.97 -8.75 1.36
C ARG A 397 -18.12 -8.37 2.58
N ARG A 398 -17.65 -9.36 3.35
CA ARG A 398 -16.65 -9.15 4.40
C ARG A 398 -15.38 -8.63 3.71
N LYS A 399 -14.84 -7.50 4.19
CA LYS A 399 -13.61 -6.93 3.65
C LYS A 399 -12.44 -7.48 4.47
N THR A 400 -11.87 -8.59 4.01
CA THR A 400 -10.60 -9.12 4.52
C THR A 400 -9.54 -8.02 4.49
N ARG A 401 -8.78 -7.88 5.58
CA ARG A 401 -7.68 -6.92 5.70
C ARG A 401 -6.38 -7.69 5.90
N ILE A 402 -5.41 -7.41 5.03
CA ILE A 402 -4.06 -7.99 5.11
C ILE A 402 -3.09 -6.83 5.41
N PRO A 403 -2.49 -6.76 6.61
CA PRO A 403 -1.63 -5.64 7.02
C PRO A 403 -0.48 -5.36 6.04
N LEU A 404 0.12 -6.39 5.45
CA LEU A 404 1.14 -6.26 4.39
C LEU A 404 0.68 -5.33 3.25
N VAL A 405 -0.56 -5.49 2.76
CA VAL A 405 -1.12 -4.70 1.64
C VAL A 405 -1.42 -3.24 2.03
N ASN A 406 -1.45 -2.92 3.33
CA ASN A 406 -1.50 -1.54 3.84
C ASN A 406 -0.08 -0.98 4.00
N MET A 407 0.81 -1.70 4.70
CA MET A 407 2.19 -1.30 4.99
C MET A 407 2.96 -0.93 3.70
N MET A 408 2.77 -1.72 2.64
CA MET A 408 3.38 -1.53 1.32
C MET A 408 3.05 -0.21 0.63
N HIS A 409 2.02 0.54 1.05
CA HIS A 409 1.72 1.87 0.50
C HIS A 409 2.72 2.96 0.90
N THR A 410 3.84 2.58 1.51
CA THR A 410 4.94 3.47 1.93
C THR A 410 6.28 2.88 1.52
N ARG A 411 7.26 3.73 1.16
CA ARG A 411 8.60 3.28 0.75
C ARG A 411 9.29 2.42 1.82
N ASP A 412 9.19 2.82 3.09
CA ASP A 412 9.84 2.07 4.18
C ASP A 412 9.06 0.81 4.58
N GLY A 413 7.73 0.82 4.44
CA GLY A 413 6.93 -0.39 4.61
C GLY A 413 7.19 -1.42 3.49
N LEU A 414 7.47 -0.96 2.27
CA LEU A 414 8.00 -1.82 1.20
C LEU A 414 9.37 -2.41 1.58
N LYS A 415 10.33 -1.61 2.07
CA LYS A 415 11.62 -2.12 2.55
C LYS A 415 11.43 -3.22 3.61
N VAL A 416 10.63 -2.98 4.65
CA VAL A 416 10.32 -3.98 5.68
C VAL A 416 9.72 -5.26 5.07
N GLY A 417 8.80 -5.12 4.10
CA GLY A 417 8.25 -6.25 3.36
C GLY A 417 9.30 -7.07 2.60
N ILE A 418 10.24 -6.39 1.91
CA ILE A 418 11.36 -7.01 1.18
C ILE A 418 12.32 -7.72 2.14
N LEU A 419 12.68 -7.11 3.26
CA LEU A 419 13.54 -7.74 4.28
C LEU A 419 12.89 -9.00 4.85
N CYS A 420 11.59 -8.96 5.17
CA CYS A 420 10.82 -10.12 5.59
C CYS A 420 10.74 -11.23 4.52
N ILE A 421 10.73 -10.89 3.22
CA ILE A 421 10.75 -11.88 2.13
C ILE A 421 12.13 -12.52 1.98
N LYS A 422 13.22 -11.74 2.02
CA LYS A 422 14.59 -12.25 1.90
C LYS A 422 14.98 -13.16 3.05
N HIS A 423 14.84 -12.68 4.28
CA HIS A 423 15.31 -13.37 5.48
C HIS A 423 14.26 -14.31 6.10
N GLY A 424 13.00 -14.25 5.66
CA GLY A 424 11.95 -15.18 6.08
C GLY A 424 12.14 -16.59 5.50
N THR A 425 11.80 -17.63 6.26
CA THR A 425 12.01 -19.03 5.85
C THR A 425 11.16 -19.42 4.65
N ALA A 426 11.47 -20.53 3.98
CA ALA A 426 10.63 -21.07 2.90
C ALA A 426 9.16 -21.31 3.34
N LYS A 427 8.93 -21.66 4.62
CA LYS A 427 7.59 -21.79 5.22
C LYS A 427 6.86 -20.45 5.28
N ASP A 428 7.58 -19.35 5.49
CA ASP A 428 7.03 -18.00 5.65
C ASP A 428 6.86 -17.28 4.32
N ARG A 429 7.83 -17.41 3.39
CA ARG A 429 7.67 -17.03 1.98
C ARG A 429 6.39 -17.66 1.39
N LYS A 430 6.12 -18.92 1.73
CA LYS A 430 4.89 -19.67 1.38
C LYS A 430 3.61 -19.17 2.05
N LYS A 431 3.68 -18.54 3.23
CA LYS A 431 2.54 -17.84 3.86
C LYS A 431 2.26 -16.51 3.14
N ILE A 432 3.30 -15.69 2.92
CA ILE A 432 3.20 -14.38 2.24
C ILE A 432 2.54 -14.53 0.87
N VAL A 433 3.08 -15.40 0.02
CA VAL A 433 2.56 -15.64 -1.34
C VAL A 433 1.10 -16.09 -1.32
N LYS A 434 0.69 -16.90 -0.35
CA LYS A 434 -0.72 -17.28 -0.18
C LYS A 434 -1.60 -16.12 0.25
N GLY A 435 -1.15 -15.27 1.18
CA GLY A 435 -1.91 -14.11 1.66
C GLY A 435 -2.19 -13.10 0.55
N ILE A 436 -1.18 -12.73 -0.25
CA ILE A 436 -1.35 -11.71 -1.30
C ILE A 436 -2.18 -12.15 -2.52
N LYS A 437 -2.58 -13.43 -2.60
CA LYS A 437 -3.29 -14.04 -3.75
C LYS A 437 -4.44 -13.18 -4.29
N ASP A 438 -5.37 -12.76 -3.44
CA ASP A 438 -6.57 -12.03 -3.88
C ASP A 438 -6.30 -10.51 -4.13
N HIS A 439 -5.02 -10.10 -4.10
CA HIS A 439 -4.58 -8.71 -4.25
C HIS A 439 -3.57 -8.50 -5.40
N ILE A 440 -3.12 -9.54 -6.10
CA ILE A 440 -2.04 -9.46 -7.11
C ILE A 440 -2.27 -8.37 -8.16
N ARG A 441 -3.48 -8.24 -8.74
CA ARG A 441 -3.80 -7.15 -9.70
C ARG A 441 -3.53 -5.76 -9.13
N LYS A 442 -4.00 -5.50 -7.91
CA LYS A 442 -3.79 -4.22 -7.22
C LYS A 442 -2.30 -4.00 -6.94
N LEU A 443 -1.56 -5.05 -6.59
CA LEU A 443 -0.12 -4.94 -6.33
C LEU A 443 0.67 -4.68 -7.61
N ALA A 444 0.38 -5.35 -8.72
CA ALA A 444 1.12 -5.20 -9.97
C ALA A 444 1.04 -3.77 -10.54
N LEU A 445 -0.13 -3.12 -10.43
CA LEU A 445 -0.35 -1.75 -10.90
C LEU A 445 0.09 -0.67 -9.88
N ASP A 446 0.52 -1.06 -8.68
CA ASP A 446 0.97 -0.17 -7.62
C ASP A 446 2.49 0.05 -7.67
N GLN A 447 2.95 1.29 -7.44
CA GLN A 447 4.37 1.66 -7.53
C GLN A 447 5.25 0.85 -6.56
N HIS A 448 4.75 0.55 -5.37
CA HIS A 448 5.44 -0.25 -4.37
C HIS A 448 5.04 -1.73 -4.45
N GLY A 449 3.79 -2.03 -4.79
CA GLY A 449 3.31 -3.39 -5.00
C GLY A 449 4.08 -4.15 -6.09
N SER A 450 4.38 -3.49 -7.21
CA SER A 450 5.14 -4.06 -8.33
C SER A 450 6.57 -4.45 -7.92
N LEU A 451 7.19 -3.69 -7.01
CA LEU A 451 8.51 -3.99 -6.47
C LEU A 451 8.50 -5.16 -5.48
N LEU A 452 7.45 -5.31 -4.67
CA LEU A 452 7.31 -6.50 -3.81
C LEU A 452 7.06 -7.76 -4.64
N LEU A 453 6.21 -7.70 -5.68
CA LEU A 453 6.06 -8.80 -6.62
C LEU A 453 7.39 -9.14 -7.31
N SER A 454 8.16 -8.13 -7.70
CA SER A 454 9.52 -8.31 -8.24
C SER A 454 10.43 -9.03 -7.24
N CYS A 455 10.48 -8.60 -5.98
CA CYS A 455 11.24 -9.27 -4.92
C CYS A 455 10.81 -10.74 -4.70
N ILE A 456 9.50 -11.03 -4.77
CA ILE A 456 8.99 -12.40 -4.65
C ILE A 456 9.49 -13.28 -5.81
N LEU A 457 9.43 -12.78 -7.04
CA LEU A 457 9.91 -13.49 -8.24
C LEU A 457 11.43 -13.74 -8.18
N SER A 458 12.22 -12.81 -7.63
CA SER A 458 13.67 -13.00 -7.49
C SER A 458 14.09 -13.95 -6.35
N VAL A 459 13.28 -14.10 -5.28
CA VAL A 459 13.70 -14.77 -4.03
C VAL A 459 13.04 -16.13 -3.78
N VAL A 460 11.80 -16.36 -4.21
CA VAL A 460 11.02 -17.53 -3.76
C VAL A 460 11.36 -18.80 -4.56
N ASP A 461 11.80 -19.85 -3.85
CA ASP A 461 12.19 -21.15 -4.44
C ASP A 461 11.00 -22.08 -4.78
N ASP A 462 9.85 -21.89 -4.11
CA ASP A 462 8.60 -22.61 -4.40
C ASP A 462 7.92 -21.98 -5.63
N THR A 463 8.62 -22.09 -6.77
CA THR A 463 8.17 -21.58 -8.08
C THR A 463 6.85 -22.19 -8.52
N LYS A 464 6.56 -23.44 -8.13
CA LYS A 464 5.25 -24.09 -8.38
C LYS A 464 4.11 -23.38 -7.64
N LEU A 465 4.33 -22.89 -6.42
CA LEU A 465 3.37 -22.02 -5.71
C LEU A 465 3.26 -20.63 -6.35
N VAL A 466 4.39 -20.00 -6.67
CA VAL A 466 4.45 -18.67 -7.29
C VAL A 466 3.75 -18.69 -8.66
N THR A 467 3.97 -19.72 -9.46
CA THR A 467 3.29 -19.91 -10.76
C THR A 467 1.79 -20.10 -10.58
N LYS A 468 1.37 -20.92 -9.61
CA LYS A 468 -0.04 -21.18 -9.32
C LYS A 468 -0.81 -19.95 -8.82
N ILE A 469 -0.16 -19.00 -8.16
CA ILE A 469 -0.81 -17.86 -7.47
C ILE A 469 -0.55 -16.51 -8.14
N ILE A 470 0.68 -16.25 -8.58
CA ILE A 470 1.10 -14.97 -9.14
C ILE A 470 1.13 -15.03 -10.65
N ILE A 471 1.90 -15.95 -11.25
CA ILE A 471 2.10 -15.97 -12.72
C ILE A 471 0.77 -16.17 -13.47
N ARG A 472 -0.10 -17.09 -13.02
CA ARG A 472 -1.43 -17.29 -13.61
C ARG A 472 -2.36 -16.08 -13.52
N GLU A 473 -2.25 -15.31 -12.44
CA GLU A 473 -3.02 -14.08 -12.29
C GLU A 473 -2.45 -12.99 -13.21
N LEU A 474 -1.12 -12.83 -13.31
CA LEU A 474 -0.46 -11.93 -14.26
C LEU A 474 -0.78 -12.30 -15.73
N GLN A 475 -0.75 -13.59 -16.09
CA GLN A 475 -1.17 -14.11 -17.41
C GLN A 475 -2.58 -13.61 -17.79
N SER A 476 -3.53 -13.62 -16.84
CA SER A 476 -4.92 -13.16 -17.05
C SER A 476 -5.07 -11.66 -17.32
N MET A 477 -3.99 -10.88 -17.24
CA MET A 477 -4.01 -9.42 -17.37
C MET A 477 -2.82 -8.85 -18.16
N LEU A 478 -2.10 -9.68 -18.93
CA LEU A 478 -0.89 -9.25 -19.66
C LEU A 478 -1.08 -7.96 -20.46
N LYS A 479 -2.17 -7.85 -21.24
CA LYS A 479 -2.49 -6.68 -22.06
C LYS A 479 -2.65 -5.37 -21.26
N GLU A 480 -3.03 -5.44 -19.97
CA GLU A 480 -3.04 -4.29 -19.05
C GLU A 480 -1.63 -4.02 -18.49
N LEU A 481 -0.89 -5.06 -18.11
CA LEU A 481 0.42 -4.95 -17.47
C LEU A 481 1.51 -4.39 -18.39
N VAL A 482 1.57 -4.84 -19.65
CA VAL A 482 2.64 -4.46 -20.57
C VAL A 482 2.61 -2.97 -20.92
N LEU A 483 1.45 -2.33 -20.87
CA LEU A 483 1.25 -0.91 -21.13
C LEU A 483 1.32 -0.03 -19.87
N ASP A 484 1.26 -0.60 -18.65
CA ASP A 484 1.26 0.18 -17.41
C ASP A 484 2.65 0.66 -16.96
N LYS A 485 2.67 1.77 -16.20
CA LYS A 485 3.87 2.33 -15.58
C LYS A 485 4.54 1.36 -14.58
N ASN A 486 3.74 0.59 -13.83
CA ASN A 486 4.20 -0.30 -12.77
C ASN A 486 4.05 -1.79 -13.15
N GLY A 487 2.96 -2.14 -13.83
CA GLY A 487 2.56 -3.50 -14.20
C GLY A 487 3.59 -4.27 -15.03
N ARG A 488 4.40 -3.59 -15.84
CA ARG A 488 5.50 -4.23 -16.59
C ARG A 488 6.74 -4.54 -15.75
N ARG A 489 6.92 -3.94 -14.55
CA ARG A 489 8.13 -4.14 -13.73
C ARG A 489 8.39 -5.62 -13.36
N PRO A 490 7.39 -6.41 -12.91
CA PRO A 490 7.60 -7.85 -12.65
C PRO A 490 7.95 -8.66 -13.91
N LEU A 491 7.44 -8.26 -15.08
CA LEU A 491 7.75 -8.91 -16.37
C LEU A 491 9.19 -8.58 -16.81
N LEU A 492 9.56 -7.29 -16.76
CA LEU A 492 10.90 -6.81 -17.09
C LEU A 492 11.97 -7.37 -16.13
N LEU A 493 11.65 -7.67 -14.87
CA LEU A 493 12.56 -8.38 -13.97
C LEU A 493 12.87 -9.81 -14.44
N LEU A 494 11.85 -10.55 -14.92
CA LEU A 494 12.02 -11.92 -15.40
C LEU A 494 12.80 -11.95 -16.72
N LEU A 495 12.55 -10.98 -17.61
CA LEU A 495 13.27 -10.80 -18.87
C LEU A 495 14.71 -10.32 -18.67
N HIS A 496 14.91 -9.24 -17.89
CA HIS A 496 16.21 -8.62 -17.63
C HIS A 496 16.30 -8.09 -16.18
N PRO A 497 16.78 -8.92 -15.23
CA PRO A 497 16.90 -8.51 -13.83
C PRO A 497 17.91 -7.37 -13.68
N GLN A 498 17.70 -6.55 -12.64
CA GLN A 498 18.57 -5.46 -12.21
C GLN A 498 18.88 -4.37 -13.28
N CYS A 499 18.17 -4.34 -14.40
CA CYS A 499 18.42 -3.36 -15.46
C CYS A 499 18.06 -1.93 -15.02
N HIS A 500 19.07 -1.06 -14.89
CA HIS A 500 18.96 0.37 -14.56
C HIS A 500 18.07 1.18 -15.53
N ARG A 501 17.69 0.60 -16.67
CA ARG A 501 16.74 1.17 -17.63
C ARG A 501 15.29 1.12 -17.14
N TYR A 502 14.93 0.09 -16.37
CA TYR A 502 13.55 -0.22 -15.97
C TYR A 502 13.30 0.04 -14.47
N PHE A 503 14.37 -0.02 -13.68
CA PHE A 503 14.37 0.25 -12.24
C PHE A 503 15.27 1.45 -11.96
N THR A 504 14.77 2.44 -11.23
CA THR A 504 15.59 3.58 -10.78
C THR A 504 16.63 3.11 -9.76
N PRO A 505 17.72 3.87 -9.50
CA PRO A 505 18.67 3.55 -8.43
C PRO A 505 17.97 3.37 -7.07
N ASP A 506 16.91 4.13 -6.82
CA ASP A 506 16.06 4.05 -5.62
C ASP A 506 15.24 2.73 -5.55
N ASP A 507 14.73 2.25 -6.69
CA ASP A 507 14.05 0.96 -6.78
C ASP A 507 15.05 -0.19 -6.57
N LEU A 508 16.23 -0.12 -7.21
CA LEU A 508 17.28 -1.14 -7.10
C LEU A 508 17.87 -1.21 -5.69
N ALA A 509 18.15 -0.08 -5.05
CA ALA A 509 18.57 -0.04 -3.65
C ALA A 509 17.51 -0.65 -2.71
N CYS A 510 16.23 -0.45 -3.02
CA CYS A 510 15.13 -1.06 -2.27
C CYS A 510 15.06 -2.59 -2.47
N LEU A 511 15.17 -3.07 -3.72
CA LEU A 511 15.22 -4.50 -4.04
C LEU A 511 16.49 -5.19 -3.50
N ASN A 512 17.61 -4.47 -3.45
CA ASN A 512 18.90 -4.98 -2.99
C ASN A 512 19.10 -4.84 -1.48
N SER A 513 18.23 -4.13 -0.74
CA SER A 513 18.28 -3.98 0.72
C SER A 513 18.35 -5.34 1.46
N THR A 514 19.18 -5.41 2.50
CA THR A 514 19.38 -6.58 3.37
C THR A 514 19.51 -6.14 4.84
N VAL A 515 19.46 -7.08 5.78
CA VAL A 515 19.81 -6.84 7.19
C VAL A 515 21.27 -7.26 7.42
N PRO A 516 22.22 -6.35 7.72
CA PRO A 516 23.66 -6.67 7.74
C PRO A 516 24.02 -7.83 8.69
N SER A 517 23.46 -7.85 9.90
CA SER A 517 23.69 -8.89 10.92
C SER A 517 23.10 -10.26 10.60
N LEU A 518 22.28 -10.38 9.54
CA LEU A 518 21.79 -11.64 9.01
C LEU A 518 22.58 -12.13 7.78
N CYS A 519 23.57 -11.36 7.32
CA CYS A 519 24.35 -11.66 6.11
C CYS A 519 25.75 -12.24 6.40
N THR A 520 26.31 -12.02 7.60
CA THR A 520 27.68 -12.43 7.97
C THR A 520 27.91 -13.94 7.97
N GLN A 521 26.85 -14.76 8.05
CA GLN A 521 26.94 -16.22 8.03
C GLN A 521 27.52 -16.81 6.72
N ALA A 522 27.83 -15.99 5.72
CA ALA A 522 28.53 -16.42 4.50
C ALA A 522 30.07 -16.31 4.57
N ILE A 523 30.65 -15.81 5.68
CA ILE A 523 32.10 -15.56 5.83
C ILE A 523 32.73 -16.48 6.87
N ASP A 524 32.06 -16.70 8.00
CA ASP A 524 32.59 -17.39 9.19
C ASP A 524 32.95 -18.88 8.99
N GLU A 525 32.71 -19.47 7.81
CA GLU A 525 33.08 -20.87 7.48
C GLU A 525 34.46 -21.01 6.79
N LYS A 526 35.27 -19.94 6.68
CA LYS A 526 36.60 -20.00 6.02
C LYS A 526 37.79 -19.24 6.64
N GLU A 527 37.63 -18.48 7.73
CA GLU A 527 38.73 -17.67 8.30
C GLU A 527 39.07 -17.97 9.78
N GLU A 528 38.95 -19.22 10.22
CA GLU A 528 39.77 -19.71 11.35
C GLU A 528 41.18 -20.05 10.86
N GLY A 529 42.06 -19.03 10.70
CA GLY A 529 43.39 -19.29 10.11
C GLY A 529 44.42 -18.16 10.00
N ALA A 530 44.22 -16.98 10.61
CA ALA A 530 45.25 -15.93 10.61
C ALA A 530 45.18 -15.05 11.88
N THR A 531 46.32 -14.91 12.57
CA THR A 531 46.49 -14.05 13.75
C THR A 531 47.06 -12.68 13.40
N GLU A 532 46.57 -11.64 14.10
CA GLU A 532 47.19 -10.34 14.40
C GLU A 532 48.21 -9.71 13.42
N ALA A 533 47.83 -8.58 12.83
CA ALA A 533 48.75 -7.52 12.41
C ALA A 533 48.08 -6.13 12.51
N GLY A 534 48.85 -5.11 12.88
CA GLY A 534 48.38 -3.72 13.08
C GLY A 534 48.35 -2.85 11.81
N PRO A 535 47.77 -1.63 11.87
CA PRO A 535 47.44 -0.85 10.66
C PRO A 535 48.42 0.27 10.32
N GLU A 536 49.28 0.07 9.31
CA GLU A 536 50.01 1.17 8.64
C GLU A 536 50.19 0.94 7.12
N LYS A 537 49.46 1.72 6.29
CA LYS A 537 50.02 2.74 5.35
C LYS A 537 48.95 3.31 4.41
N ILE A 538 49.26 4.50 3.87
CA ILE A 538 48.45 5.27 2.91
C ILE A 538 49.33 5.51 1.67
N LEU A 539 48.72 5.93 0.55
CA LEU A 539 49.29 6.17 -0.79
C LEU A 539 49.39 4.88 -1.63
N GLU A 540 49.17 4.89 -2.95
CA GLU A 540 48.99 6.02 -3.89
C GLU A 540 47.65 5.94 -4.68
N ILE A 541 47.34 6.94 -5.51
CA ILE A 541 46.19 6.94 -6.45
C ILE A 541 46.69 7.18 -7.87
N ASP A 542 46.55 6.18 -8.75
CA ASP A 542 46.69 6.33 -10.20
C ASP A 542 45.32 6.41 -10.89
N THR A 543 45.17 7.38 -11.79
CA THR A 543 43.88 7.81 -12.35
C THR A 543 43.48 7.09 -13.65
N GLU A 544 43.50 5.75 -13.67
CA GLU A 544 43.16 4.99 -14.90
C GLU A 544 42.36 3.68 -14.66
N ALA A 545 41.41 3.69 -13.71
CA ALA A 545 40.70 2.46 -13.26
C ALA A 545 39.15 2.53 -13.25
N ILE A 546 38.52 3.49 -13.95
CA ILE A 546 37.07 3.76 -13.85
C ILE A 546 36.20 2.60 -14.40
N THR A 547 36.64 1.90 -15.46
CA THR A 547 35.87 0.80 -16.08
C THR A 547 35.90 -0.48 -15.23
N THR A 548 37.01 -0.76 -14.55
CA THR A 548 37.26 -2.03 -13.86
C THR A 548 36.61 -2.10 -12.47
N GLN A 549 36.45 -0.95 -11.80
CA GLN A 549 35.79 -0.89 -10.50
C GLN A 549 34.31 -1.30 -10.59
N ASN A 550 33.59 -0.87 -11.64
CA ASN A 550 32.17 -1.21 -11.83
C ASN A 550 31.93 -2.73 -11.87
N ASN A 551 32.81 -3.49 -12.53
CA ASN A 551 32.71 -4.95 -12.57
C ASN A 551 33.02 -5.59 -11.21
N LYS A 552 34.07 -5.17 -10.49
CA LYS A 552 34.34 -5.68 -9.13
C LYS A 552 33.22 -5.33 -8.13
N TYR A 553 32.61 -4.15 -8.24
CA TYR A 553 31.49 -3.75 -7.37
C TYR A 553 30.22 -4.56 -7.67
N ASN A 554 29.92 -4.79 -8.95
CA ASN A 554 28.82 -5.66 -9.36
C ASN A 554 29.04 -7.11 -8.91
N ASP A 555 30.23 -7.67 -9.07
CA ASP A 555 30.51 -9.07 -8.72
C ASP A 555 30.53 -9.30 -7.20
N SER A 556 31.00 -8.30 -6.43
CA SER A 556 30.84 -8.26 -4.96
C SER A 556 29.36 -8.22 -4.56
N MET A 557 28.54 -7.35 -5.16
CA MET A 557 27.09 -7.35 -4.95
C MET A 557 26.43 -8.68 -5.37
N LYS A 558 26.86 -9.30 -6.47
CA LYS A 558 26.30 -10.54 -7.01
C LYS A 558 26.56 -11.73 -6.08
N THR A 559 27.79 -11.85 -5.57
CA THR A 559 28.16 -12.82 -4.53
C THR A 559 27.36 -12.59 -3.24
N MET A 560 27.28 -11.34 -2.77
CA MET A 560 26.52 -10.97 -1.57
C MET A 560 25.01 -11.21 -1.71
N GLN A 561 24.45 -11.04 -2.91
CA GLN A 561 23.04 -11.35 -3.20
C GLN A 561 22.77 -12.86 -3.28
N SER A 562 23.74 -13.68 -3.72
CA SER A 562 23.62 -15.14 -3.76
C SER A 562 23.46 -15.74 -2.36
N ALA A 563 24.10 -15.17 -1.35
CA ALA A 563 23.98 -15.60 0.05
C ALA A 563 22.65 -15.19 0.70
N VAL A 564 22.03 -14.07 0.28
CA VAL A 564 20.88 -13.46 0.96
C VAL A 564 19.59 -13.64 0.15
N GLY A 565 19.29 -14.89 -0.18
CA GLY A 565 18.18 -15.25 -1.04
C GLY A 565 17.64 -16.67 -0.86
N GLY A 566 16.83 -17.12 -1.81
CA GLY A 566 16.40 -18.51 -1.89
C GLY A 566 17.50 -19.42 -2.43
N LYS A 567 17.53 -20.67 -1.97
CA LYS A 567 18.58 -21.66 -2.30
C LYS A 567 18.68 -22.02 -3.79
N LYS A 568 17.67 -21.68 -4.60
CA LYS A 568 17.67 -21.91 -6.05
C LYS A 568 18.51 -20.84 -6.76
N GLU A 569 19.28 -21.27 -7.74
CA GLU A 569 20.07 -20.39 -8.61
C GLU A 569 19.15 -19.44 -9.41
N ALA A 570 19.63 -18.21 -9.68
CA ALA A 570 18.79 -17.15 -10.20
C ALA A 570 18.29 -17.41 -11.63
N LEU A 571 19.10 -18.02 -12.51
CA LEU A 571 18.69 -18.32 -13.88
C LEU A 571 17.67 -19.46 -13.89
N VAL A 572 17.91 -20.53 -13.10
CA VAL A 572 16.97 -21.65 -12.94
C VAL A 572 15.62 -21.14 -12.39
N ARG A 573 15.62 -20.29 -11.35
CA ARG A 573 14.39 -19.69 -10.81
C ARG A 573 13.65 -18.86 -11.87
N ARG A 574 14.36 -18.07 -12.69
CA ARG A 574 13.74 -17.30 -13.79
C ARG A 574 13.17 -18.21 -14.88
N LYS A 575 13.89 -19.25 -15.31
CA LYS A 575 13.43 -20.20 -16.34
C LYS A 575 12.15 -20.92 -15.92
N GLU A 576 12.08 -21.40 -14.68
CA GLU A 576 10.87 -22.03 -14.13
C GLU A 576 9.66 -21.07 -14.02
N LEU A 577 9.90 -19.78 -13.79
CA LEU A 577 8.85 -18.76 -13.63
C LEU A 577 8.42 -18.10 -14.94
N LEU A 578 9.29 -18.05 -15.94
CA LEU A 578 9.05 -17.38 -17.22
C LEU A 578 8.72 -18.36 -18.36
N VAL A 579 9.50 -19.43 -18.52
CA VAL A 579 9.37 -20.37 -19.64
C VAL A 579 8.49 -21.56 -19.23
N GLU A 580 8.88 -22.32 -18.20
CA GLU A 580 8.15 -23.54 -17.79
C GLU A 580 6.74 -23.26 -17.20
N SER A 581 6.41 -21.99 -16.99
CA SER A 581 5.10 -21.51 -16.54
C SER A 581 4.12 -21.21 -17.68
N GLY A 582 4.59 -21.19 -18.93
CA GLY A 582 3.84 -20.68 -20.08
C GLY A 582 3.69 -19.15 -20.12
N LEU A 583 4.45 -18.40 -19.31
CA LEU A 583 4.35 -16.93 -19.29
C LEU A 583 5.00 -16.31 -20.53
N ALA A 584 6.14 -16.84 -20.97
CA ALA A 584 6.88 -16.36 -22.12
C ALA A 584 6.04 -16.48 -23.41
N GLU A 585 5.40 -17.61 -23.62
CA GLU A 585 4.58 -17.90 -24.80
C GLU A 585 3.39 -16.95 -24.88
N CYS A 586 2.62 -16.80 -23.78
CA CYS A 586 1.52 -15.84 -23.71
C CYS A 586 1.99 -14.37 -23.81
N LEU A 587 3.22 -14.06 -23.39
CA LEU A 587 3.79 -12.72 -23.50
C LEU A 587 4.25 -12.42 -24.93
N ILE A 588 4.88 -13.37 -25.63
CA ILE A 588 5.24 -13.26 -27.04
C ILE A 588 3.98 -13.15 -27.91
N GLU A 589 2.97 -13.99 -27.65
CA GLU A 589 1.65 -13.94 -28.29
C GLU A 589 0.96 -12.59 -28.05
N THR A 590 0.99 -12.07 -26.82
CA THR A 590 0.53 -10.70 -26.52
C THR A 590 1.32 -9.64 -27.30
N CYS A 591 2.63 -9.80 -27.47
CA CYS A 591 3.46 -8.86 -28.22
C CYS A 591 3.23 -8.92 -29.73
N ILE A 592 2.84 -10.07 -30.28
CA ILE A 592 2.41 -10.24 -31.67
C ILE A 592 1.06 -9.54 -31.87
N ASP A 593 0.08 -9.85 -31.01
CA ASP A 593 -1.28 -9.29 -31.04
C ASP A 593 -1.33 -7.74 -31.00
N THR A 594 -0.41 -7.11 -30.27
CA THR A 594 -0.43 -5.66 -29.99
C THR A 594 0.85 -4.92 -30.40
N ALA A 595 1.61 -5.46 -31.36
CA ALA A 595 2.92 -4.95 -31.76
C ALA A 595 2.97 -3.43 -32.04
N ASP A 596 2.02 -2.91 -32.82
CA ASP A 596 1.95 -1.47 -33.16
C ASP A 596 1.70 -0.59 -31.92
N GLU A 597 0.73 -0.96 -31.08
CA GLU A 597 0.41 -0.25 -29.84
C GLU A 597 1.59 -0.27 -28.87
N LEU A 598 2.26 -1.41 -28.72
CA LEU A 598 3.44 -1.56 -27.86
C LEU A 598 4.60 -0.68 -28.34
N LEU A 599 4.94 -0.73 -29.63
CA LEU A 599 6.03 0.06 -30.21
C LEU A 599 5.79 1.57 -30.07
N ARG A 600 4.54 2.02 -30.21
CA ARG A 600 4.12 3.42 -30.03
C ARG A 600 3.98 3.83 -28.57
N SER A 601 3.84 2.89 -27.63
CA SER A 601 3.65 3.16 -26.21
C SER A 601 4.93 3.64 -25.51
N ASN A 602 4.78 4.56 -24.55
CA ASN A 602 5.90 5.00 -23.71
C ASN A 602 6.39 3.88 -22.77
N PHE A 603 5.59 2.85 -22.52
CA PHE A 603 5.90 1.76 -21.58
C PHE A 603 5.93 0.39 -22.28
N GLY A 604 5.00 0.13 -23.20
CA GLY A 604 4.94 -1.11 -23.97
C GLY A 604 6.21 -1.40 -24.78
N ARG A 605 6.84 -0.35 -25.30
CA ARG A 605 8.07 -0.43 -26.12
C ARG A 605 9.23 -1.12 -25.38
N GLU A 606 9.22 -1.09 -24.05
CA GLU A 606 10.27 -1.65 -23.20
C GLU A 606 10.10 -3.17 -23.04
N VAL A 607 8.84 -3.63 -22.99
CA VAL A 607 8.53 -5.06 -22.92
C VAL A 607 8.79 -5.73 -24.27
N ILE A 608 8.22 -5.18 -25.36
CA ILE A 608 8.43 -5.76 -26.70
C ILE A 608 9.90 -5.72 -27.12
N PHE A 609 10.68 -4.74 -26.65
CA PHE A 609 12.12 -4.71 -26.84
C PHE A 609 12.80 -5.92 -26.20
N GLU A 610 12.65 -6.12 -24.89
CA GLU A 610 13.30 -7.23 -24.17
C GLU A 610 12.83 -8.60 -24.67
N VAL A 611 11.54 -8.74 -25.00
CA VAL A 611 11.00 -9.98 -25.58
C VAL A 611 11.61 -10.26 -26.95
N ALA A 612 11.67 -9.28 -27.85
CA ALA A 612 12.20 -9.47 -29.21
C ALA A 612 13.72 -9.71 -29.27
N VAL A 613 14.50 -9.23 -28.29
CA VAL A 613 15.92 -9.60 -28.13
C VAL A 613 16.10 -11.01 -27.57
N GLY A 614 15.08 -11.58 -26.92
CA GLY A 614 15.14 -12.89 -26.27
C GLY A 614 15.43 -12.85 -24.76
N GLY A 615 15.41 -11.66 -24.16
CA GLY A 615 15.75 -11.39 -22.77
C GLY A 615 17.24 -11.55 -22.45
N SER A 616 17.63 -11.08 -21.26
CA SER A 616 18.99 -11.29 -20.75
C SER A 616 19.30 -12.79 -20.59
N ASP A 617 20.59 -13.13 -20.72
CA ASP A 617 21.12 -14.49 -20.64
C ASP A 617 20.54 -15.46 -21.69
N GLY A 618 19.91 -14.92 -22.75
CA GLY A 618 19.26 -15.72 -23.80
C GLY A 618 18.05 -16.52 -23.31
N ILE A 619 17.38 -16.06 -22.24
CA ILE A 619 16.37 -16.86 -21.51
C ILE A 619 15.18 -17.32 -22.37
N LEU A 620 14.87 -16.63 -23.46
CA LEU A 620 13.82 -17.01 -24.42
C LEU A 620 14.32 -17.76 -25.66
N HIS A 621 15.62 -18.07 -25.79
CA HIS A 621 16.17 -18.74 -26.98
C HIS A 621 15.54 -20.11 -27.26
N SER A 622 15.00 -20.79 -26.25
CA SER A 622 14.22 -22.04 -26.43
C SER A 622 12.84 -21.85 -27.09
N LEU A 623 12.47 -20.61 -27.41
CA LEU A 623 11.25 -20.21 -28.11
C LEU A 623 11.57 -19.45 -29.43
N SER A 624 12.74 -19.74 -30.03
CA SER A 624 13.26 -19.15 -31.27
C SER A 624 12.20 -18.87 -32.33
N ASP A 625 11.34 -19.85 -32.58
CA ASP A 625 10.39 -19.84 -33.69
C ASP A 625 9.27 -18.82 -33.44
N ARG A 626 8.81 -18.73 -32.18
CA ARG A 626 7.87 -17.70 -31.72
C ARG A 626 8.51 -16.30 -31.68
N LEU A 627 9.81 -16.20 -31.39
CA LEU A 627 10.55 -14.94 -31.50
C LEU A 627 10.66 -14.49 -32.97
N ALA A 628 10.90 -15.41 -33.90
CA ALA A 628 10.88 -15.12 -35.32
C ALA A 628 9.49 -14.69 -35.81
N ASP A 629 8.40 -15.26 -35.28
CA ASP A 629 7.04 -14.79 -35.56
C ASP A 629 6.77 -13.38 -35.00
N LEU A 630 7.32 -13.03 -33.83
CA LEU A 630 7.30 -11.66 -33.32
C LEU A 630 8.12 -10.71 -34.19
N HIS A 631 9.27 -11.14 -34.71
CA HIS A 631 10.07 -10.35 -35.65
C HIS A 631 9.30 -10.09 -36.94
N LYS A 632 8.64 -11.10 -37.51
CA LYS A 632 7.74 -10.97 -38.67
C LYS A 632 6.58 -10.03 -38.38
N ALA A 633 5.96 -10.12 -37.19
CA ALA A 633 4.85 -9.24 -36.81
C ALA A 633 5.28 -7.77 -36.75
N ILE A 634 6.39 -7.46 -36.06
CA ILE A 634 6.96 -6.11 -35.99
C ILE A 634 7.35 -5.61 -37.38
N ALA A 635 7.97 -6.45 -38.22
CA ALA A 635 8.35 -6.11 -39.58
C ALA A 635 7.15 -5.90 -40.51
N THR A 636 6.03 -6.60 -40.29
CA THR A 636 4.76 -6.39 -41.00
C THR A 636 4.16 -5.04 -40.64
N VAL A 637 4.13 -4.68 -39.34
CA VAL A 637 3.76 -3.32 -38.90
C VAL A 637 4.66 -2.25 -39.54
N ALA A 638 5.95 -2.57 -39.74
CA ALA A 638 6.93 -1.67 -40.38
C ALA A 638 6.79 -1.54 -41.91
N ALA A 639 6.08 -2.46 -42.56
CA ALA A 639 5.91 -2.50 -44.00
C ALA A 639 4.65 -1.74 -44.49
N PHE A 640 3.67 -1.49 -43.62
CA PHE A 640 2.46 -0.74 -43.96
C PHE A 640 2.79 0.73 -44.28
N PRO A 641 2.26 1.31 -45.38
CA PRO A 641 2.46 2.72 -45.68
C PRO A 641 1.79 3.62 -44.62
N LYS A 642 2.27 4.86 -44.50
CA LYS A 642 1.60 5.91 -43.71
C LYS A 642 0.19 6.11 -44.27
N SER A 643 -0.83 5.82 -43.47
CA SER A 643 -2.23 6.02 -43.89
C SER A 643 -2.54 7.52 -43.99
N GLU A 644 -3.12 7.93 -45.11
CA GLU A 644 -3.53 9.32 -45.35
C GLU A 644 -4.75 9.72 -44.50
N GLU A 645 -5.49 8.74 -43.97
CA GLU A 645 -6.66 8.94 -43.10
C GLU A 645 -6.31 9.04 -41.60
N SER A 646 -5.02 8.91 -41.23
CA SER A 646 -4.58 8.85 -39.83
C SER A 646 -3.51 9.88 -39.51
N GLU A 647 -3.70 10.66 -38.43
CA GLU A 647 -2.68 11.58 -37.89
C GLU A 647 -1.47 10.84 -37.29
N ALA A 648 -1.46 9.50 -37.26
CA ALA A 648 -0.37 8.72 -36.70
C ALA A 648 0.84 8.63 -37.64
N ASP A 649 2.00 9.11 -37.17
CA ASP A 649 3.29 8.93 -37.86
C ASP A 649 3.62 7.46 -38.19
N HIS A 650 4.38 7.23 -39.27
CA HIS A 650 4.90 5.89 -39.56
C HIS A 650 5.82 5.40 -38.43
N ILE A 651 5.95 4.08 -38.20
CA ILE A 651 6.71 3.60 -37.02
C ILE A 651 8.22 3.91 -37.08
N PHE A 652 8.78 4.16 -38.27
CA PHE A 652 10.17 4.66 -38.39
C PHE A 652 10.29 6.16 -38.09
N GLU A 653 9.20 6.92 -38.11
CA GLU A 653 9.15 8.36 -37.83
C GLU A 653 8.73 8.65 -36.37
N ASN A 654 7.77 7.89 -35.84
CA ASN A 654 7.23 8.07 -34.49
C ASN A 654 8.32 8.02 -33.41
N PHE A 655 8.23 8.94 -32.46
CA PHE A 655 9.27 9.20 -31.46
C PHE A 655 9.62 8.00 -30.56
N HIS A 656 8.69 7.08 -30.30
CA HIS A 656 8.94 5.88 -29.46
C HIS A 656 9.42 4.69 -30.29
N SER A 657 8.65 4.28 -31.30
CA SER A 657 8.93 3.08 -32.10
C SER A 657 10.26 3.16 -32.85
N SER A 658 10.59 4.31 -33.46
CA SER A 658 11.85 4.51 -34.19
C SER A 658 13.09 4.22 -33.33
N ARG A 659 13.06 4.60 -32.04
CA ARG A 659 14.16 4.38 -31.09
C ARG A 659 14.27 2.91 -30.70
N THR A 660 13.13 2.24 -30.49
CA THR A 660 13.08 0.81 -30.19
C THR A 660 13.55 -0.02 -31.38
N ILE A 661 13.09 0.27 -32.59
CA ILE A 661 13.47 -0.44 -33.81
C ILE A 661 14.97 -0.25 -34.11
N ARG A 662 15.51 0.99 -34.00
CA ARG A 662 16.96 1.22 -34.09
C ARG A 662 17.74 0.34 -33.11
N LYS A 663 17.28 0.20 -31.86
CA LYS A 663 17.96 -0.66 -30.88
C LYS A 663 17.81 -2.14 -31.22
N LEU A 664 16.64 -2.60 -31.67
CA LEU A 664 16.46 -3.99 -32.08
C LEU A 664 17.38 -4.39 -33.26
N ILE A 665 17.66 -3.49 -34.20
CA ILE A 665 18.62 -3.74 -35.31
C ILE A 665 20.06 -3.94 -34.81
N LEU A 666 20.44 -3.26 -33.72
CA LEU A 666 21.77 -3.35 -33.11
C LEU A 666 21.90 -4.53 -32.15
N ASP A 667 20.84 -4.84 -31.42
CA ASP A 667 20.83 -5.84 -30.34
C ASP A 667 20.28 -7.23 -30.77
N SER A 668 19.67 -7.35 -31.96
CA SER A 668 19.08 -8.61 -32.45
C SER A 668 19.29 -8.78 -33.97
N PRO A 669 20.30 -9.57 -34.39
CA PRO A 669 20.62 -9.73 -35.82
C PRO A 669 19.52 -10.41 -36.64
N SER A 670 18.86 -11.43 -36.07
CA SER A 670 17.74 -12.12 -36.72
C SER A 670 16.52 -11.22 -36.92
N PHE A 671 16.28 -10.27 -35.99
CA PHE A 671 15.30 -9.21 -36.19
C PHE A 671 15.72 -8.28 -37.34
N ALA A 672 16.98 -7.84 -37.36
CA ALA A 672 17.50 -6.95 -38.41
C ALA A 672 17.30 -7.54 -39.81
N GLU A 673 17.72 -8.79 -40.03
CA GLU A 673 17.53 -9.47 -41.31
C GLU A 673 16.05 -9.62 -41.70
N THR A 674 15.18 -9.91 -40.74
CA THR A 674 13.72 -10.05 -40.96
C THR A 674 13.09 -8.70 -41.33
N LEU A 675 13.45 -7.64 -40.61
CA LEU A 675 12.98 -6.28 -40.86
C LEU A 675 13.42 -5.77 -42.23
N TRP A 676 14.67 -6.06 -42.63
CA TRP A 676 15.18 -5.67 -43.93
C TRP A 676 14.33 -6.27 -45.07
N LYS A 677 14.27 -7.60 -45.11
CA LYS A 677 13.62 -8.40 -46.16
C LYS A 677 12.11 -8.13 -46.29
N MET A 678 11.44 -7.70 -45.21
CA MET A 678 10.00 -7.44 -45.22
C MET A 678 9.61 -5.96 -45.41
N ALA A 679 10.40 -5.01 -44.89
CA ALA A 679 9.97 -3.61 -44.77
C ALA A 679 10.88 -2.57 -45.47
N LEU A 680 12.16 -2.85 -45.66
CA LEU A 680 13.16 -1.85 -46.09
C LEU A 680 13.82 -2.15 -47.45
N GLU A 681 13.92 -3.42 -47.84
CA GLU A 681 14.49 -3.83 -49.13
C GLU A 681 13.74 -3.17 -50.32
N GLY A 682 14.50 -2.53 -51.22
CA GLY A 682 13.99 -1.73 -52.33
C GLY A 682 13.30 -0.41 -51.92
N LYS A 683 13.35 -0.03 -50.64
CA LYS A 683 12.61 1.10 -50.05
C LYS A 683 13.47 2.01 -49.17
N SER A 684 14.75 1.70 -48.95
CA SER A 684 15.60 2.40 -47.98
C SER A 684 15.74 3.90 -48.28
N ALA A 685 15.80 4.28 -49.56
CA ALA A 685 15.90 5.67 -50.02
C ALA A 685 14.73 6.56 -49.56
N LYS A 686 13.53 5.99 -49.36
CA LYS A 686 12.37 6.70 -48.78
C LYS A 686 12.59 7.07 -47.31
N TRP A 687 13.30 6.20 -46.57
CA TRP A 687 13.53 6.32 -45.14
C TRP A 687 14.89 6.94 -44.78
N ALA A 688 15.79 7.09 -45.74
CA ALA A 688 17.13 7.69 -45.61
C ALA A 688 17.15 9.21 -45.31
N LYS A 689 16.00 9.84 -45.03
CA LYS A 689 15.86 11.27 -44.70
C LYS A 689 15.04 11.44 -43.43
N GLY A 690 15.15 12.61 -42.78
CA GLY A 690 14.39 12.93 -41.57
C GLY A 690 14.78 12.05 -40.36
N HIS A 691 13.82 11.76 -39.48
CA HIS A 691 14.07 10.99 -38.26
C HIS A 691 14.24 9.48 -38.50
N SER A 692 13.58 8.94 -39.52
CA SER A 692 13.68 7.54 -39.97
C SER A 692 15.07 7.16 -40.46
N CYS A 693 15.89 8.12 -40.91
CA CYS A 693 17.27 7.89 -41.32
C CYS A 693 18.10 7.17 -40.23
N LYS A 694 17.78 7.40 -38.95
CA LYS A 694 18.45 6.76 -37.81
C LYS A 694 18.14 5.27 -37.68
N VAL A 695 17.01 4.81 -38.22
CA VAL A 695 16.67 3.39 -38.30
C VAL A 695 17.46 2.74 -39.45
N VAL A 696 17.53 3.40 -40.61
CA VAL A 696 18.29 2.91 -41.77
C VAL A 696 19.80 2.84 -41.47
N SER A 697 20.35 3.87 -40.81
CA SER A 697 21.76 3.93 -40.42
C SER A 697 22.16 2.80 -39.45
N ALA A 698 21.20 2.27 -38.67
CA ALA A 698 21.44 1.24 -37.68
C ALA A 698 21.97 -0.08 -38.28
N PHE A 699 21.62 -0.36 -39.54
CA PHE A 699 22.13 -1.54 -40.27
C PHE A 699 23.63 -1.44 -40.55
N LEU A 700 24.13 -0.23 -40.85
CA LEU A 700 25.55 0.06 -41.04
C LEU A 700 26.32 0.10 -39.71
N GLU A 701 25.64 0.52 -38.63
CA GLU A 701 26.15 0.56 -37.26
C GLU A 701 26.17 -0.83 -36.57
N SER A 702 25.51 -1.84 -37.13
CA SER A 702 25.38 -3.19 -36.54
C SER A 702 26.72 -3.90 -36.36
N SER A 703 26.86 -4.73 -35.33
CA SER A 703 28.06 -5.55 -35.07
C SER A 703 28.24 -6.67 -36.10
N GLU A 704 27.15 -7.23 -36.60
CA GLU A 704 27.19 -8.45 -37.40
C GLU A 704 27.54 -8.21 -38.86
N ILE A 705 28.37 -9.11 -39.39
CA ILE A 705 28.82 -9.07 -40.78
C ILE A 705 27.63 -9.38 -41.71
N SER A 706 26.78 -10.37 -41.41
CA SER A 706 25.64 -10.73 -42.27
C SER A 706 24.66 -9.56 -42.46
N VAL A 707 24.35 -8.83 -41.39
CA VAL A 707 23.44 -7.68 -41.41
C VAL A 707 24.02 -6.52 -42.23
N ARG A 708 25.33 -6.25 -42.11
CA ARG A 708 25.98 -5.22 -42.93
C ARG A 708 26.04 -5.63 -44.40
N ASP A 709 26.49 -6.85 -44.71
CA ASP A 709 26.66 -7.28 -46.11
C ASP A 709 25.33 -7.47 -46.84
N LEU A 710 24.25 -7.87 -46.15
CA LEU A 710 22.88 -7.91 -46.69
C LEU A 710 22.38 -6.53 -47.13
N THR A 711 22.76 -5.46 -46.41
CA THR A 711 22.20 -4.11 -46.61
C THR A 711 23.11 -3.17 -47.41
N LYS A 712 24.41 -3.48 -47.46
CA LYS A 712 25.45 -2.73 -48.18
C LYS A 712 25.11 -2.39 -49.64
N PRO A 713 24.50 -3.28 -50.47
CA PRO A 713 24.23 -2.96 -51.88
C PRO A 713 23.26 -1.78 -52.06
N GLU A 714 22.28 -1.62 -51.17
CA GLU A 714 21.29 -0.52 -51.25
C GLU A 714 21.72 0.71 -50.44
N LEU A 715 22.44 0.51 -49.32
CA LEU A 715 22.82 1.60 -48.42
C LEU A 715 24.12 2.30 -48.79
N GLN A 716 25.11 1.62 -49.40
CA GLN A 716 26.38 2.24 -49.76
C GLN A 716 26.20 3.44 -50.72
N PRO A 717 25.39 3.37 -51.80
CA PRO A 717 25.15 4.53 -52.66
C PRO A 717 24.48 5.72 -51.94
N LEU A 718 23.71 5.46 -50.87
CA LEU A 718 23.06 6.49 -50.05
C LEU A 718 24.04 7.14 -49.05
N VAL A 719 25.11 6.46 -48.67
CA VAL A 719 26.25 7.03 -47.93
C VAL A 719 27.15 7.83 -48.87
N ASP A 720 27.51 7.26 -50.03
CA ASP A 720 28.40 7.89 -51.02
C ASP A 720 27.82 9.19 -51.59
N SER A 721 26.49 9.26 -51.76
CA SER A 721 25.77 10.50 -52.13
C SER A 721 25.54 11.47 -50.97
N GLY A 722 26.06 11.18 -49.77
CA GLY A 722 25.99 12.05 -48.60
C GLY A 722 24.59 12.19 -47.96
N ILE A 723 23.62 11.37 -48.39
CA ILE A 723 22.24 11.38 -47.87
C ILE A 723 22.21 10.77 -46.47
N ILE A 724 22.83 9.60 -46.30
CA ILE A 724 23.05 8.96 -45.00
C ILE A 724 24.41 9.40 -44.46
N LYS A 725 24.40 10.19 -43.39
CA LYS A 725 25.62 10.49 -42.64
C LYS A 725 25.87 9.40 -41.61
N LEU A 726 26.98 8.68 -41.77
CA LEU A 726 27.51 7.81 -40.73
C LEU A 726 27.79 8.61 -39.44
N SER A 727 27.62 7.97 -38.29
CA SER A 727 27.97 8.54 -36.99
C SER A 727 29.48 8.40 -36.77
N ASP A 728 30.17 9.52 -36.52
CA ASP A 728 31.58 9.49 -36.13
C ASP A 728 31.73 8.68 -34.85
N ARG A 729 32.51 7.59 -34.89
CA ARG A 729 32.74 6.73 -33.72
C ARG A 729 33.45 7.52 -32.62
N LYS A 730 32.89 7.41 -31.41
CA LYS A 730 33.48 7.83 -30.14
C LYS A 730 33.52 6.64 -29.19
#